data_AF-A0A937BKL5-F1
#
_entry.id   AF-A0A937BKL5-F1
#
_cell.length_a   1.000
_cell.length_b   1.000
_cell.length_c   1.000
_cell.angle_alpha   90.00
_cell.angle_beta   90.00
_cell.angle_gamma   90.00
#
_symmetry.space_group_name_H-M   'P 1'
#
loop_
_entity.id
_entity.type
_entity.pdbx_description
1 polymer ?
#
loop_
_entity_poly.entity_id
_entity_poly.type
_entity_poly.pdbx_seq_one_letter_code
_entity_poly.pdbx_strand_id
1 'polypeptide(L)'
;MRPLNICALAILVLSSAAIAPAPVEEPYQARYAHCLGDLRTQLQALSVAIGDMKRTDANSVSSIRSSIHTTRRALKAFDLWARYLDPINHRRLNGPLPVEWETEVFEKYEKPYRREGAGLTLAELYLDEAGCEKDSLLRLVSASLTALGSYEADSVTTHLSTPDHFLFCNRLMLLNLAAIYTTGFECPDTTRVIPELRDMLAELRTSTEAFNSTFPEAALPRVYAERLAAAIGFVNAQPSAYSAFDHFTFIRDHISPLFGMNQEHIRSTGARSRSWMDYSLNNNARSIFAKDLYIGQDAKGVFRRVDDPNVLAEVRRLGHTLFMDPLLSGNNERSCASCHRPEMCFTDTVLVTPIAFDHKGSLPRNAPSLVNADLNHLLMQDGRHIALQTQAHAVLTAPTEMGAEPNTTLKKVMDCPEYRQAFSALLRHTPTRPEVSMDHLLSAITLYYSSLSVYASTFDDAMNHATTADDAVRQGFNLFMSKAQCATCHFVPHFNGVKPPYIGSEFEVIGVPEDLAYAMLSDDAGRFDVNPAEETLHAFRTGGLRNIARTAPYMHNGVFPTLREVIDLYDAGGGAGHGLDVANQTLSSYSLDLSDNDKLRLEAFMRSLNEDLPAQARLPLPASKNKELNARRPGGIY
;
A
#
# COMPACT_ATOMS: atom_id res chain seq x y z
N MET A 1 32.66 -28.24 80.35
CA MET A 1 31.49 -29.13 80.44
C MET A 1 30.25 -28.33 80.04
N ARG A 2 29.35 -28.88 79.20
CA ARG A 2 27.99 -28.34 78.89
C ARG A 2 27.14 -28.21 80.19
N PRO A 3 25.90 -27.65 80.20
CA PRO A 3 25.26 -26.51 79.47
C PRO A 3 24.35 -25.66 80.42
N LEU A 4 23.31 -24.97 79.87
CA LEU A 4 22.13 -24.24 80.42
C LEU A 4 22.20 -22.70 80.24
N ASN A 5 21.15 -21.95 79.89
CA ASN A 5 19.75 -22.23 79.55
C ASN A 5 19.13 -21.02 78.81
N ILE A 6 17.98 -21.27 78.19
CA ILE A 6 17.12 -20.42 77.35
C ILE A 6 16.41 -19.31 78.15
N CYS A 7 16.15 -18.16 77.50
CA CYS A 7 14.90 -17.40 77.67
C CYS A 7 14.61 -16.54 76.42
N ALA A 8 13.52 -16.85 75.73
CA ALA A 8 13.00 -16.10 74.60
C ALA A 8 11.89 -15.15 75.07
N LEU A 9 11.97 -13.87 74.69
CA LEU A 9 10.90 -12.89 74.87
C LEU A 9 10.43 -12.45 73.48
N ALA A 10 9.17 -12.74 73.16
CA ALA A 10 8.52 -12.34 71.93
C ALA A 10 8.05 -10.88 72.02
N ILE A 11 8.46 -10.05 71.06
CA ILE A 11 7.95 -8.69 70.86
C ILE A 11 7.05 -8.73 69.62
N LEU A 12 5.75 -8.53 69.80
CA LEU A 12 4.81 -8.24 68.72
C LEU A 12 5.04 -6.81 68.22
N VAL A 13 5.46 -6.66 66.97
CA VAL A 13 5.41 -5.38 66.24
C VAL A 13 4.22 -5.45 65.29
N LEU A 14 3.16 -4.70 65.61
CA LEU A 14 2.07 -4.42 64.69
C LEU A 14 2.53 -3.38 63.68
N SER A 15 2.85 -3.79 62.45
CA SER A 15 3.02 -2.87 61.32
C SER A 15 1.67 -2.69 60.61
N SER A 16 1.07 -1.50 60.77
CA SER A 16 -0.01 -1.05 59.90
C SER A 16 0.61 -0.66 58.56
N ALA A 17 0.64 -1.58 57.59
CA ALA A 17 0.89 -1.23 56.20
C ALA A 17 -0.30 -0.42 55.69
N ALA A 18 -0.14 0.90 55.62
CA ALA A 18 -1.03 1.73 54.83
C ALA A 18 -0.91 1.26 53.37
N ILE A 19 -1.97 0.66 52.86
CA ILE A 19 -2.12 0.34 51.44
C ILE A 19 -2.08 1.69 50.71
N ALA A 20 -0.99 1.95 49.99
CA ALA A 20 -0.96 3.08 49.06
C ALA A 20 -2.15 2.93 48.10
N PRO A 21 -2.94 3.99 47.85
CA PRO A 21 -4.00 3.91 46.86
C PRO A 21 -3.38 3.44 45.54
N ALA A 22 -4.06 2.52 44.86
CA ALA A 22 -3.67 2.12 43.50
C ALA A 22 -3.48 3.39 42.66
N PRO A 23 -2.46 3.46 41.78
CA PRO A 23 -2.26 4.62 40.93
C PRO A 23 -3.58 4.94 40.22
N VAL A 24 -4.04 6.18 40.31
CA VAL A 24 -5.18 6.62 39.50
C VAL A 24 -4.71 6.52 38.06
N GLU A 25 -5.33 5.64 37.28
CA GLU A 25 -4.99 5.48 35.89
C GLU A 25 -5.35 6.79 35.16
N GLU A 26 -4.34 7.38 34.51
CA GLU A 26 -4.50 8.62 33.77
C GLU A 26 -5.59 8.46 32.67
N PRO A 27 -6.36 9.51 32.35
CA PRO A 27 -7.54 9.42 31.48
C PRO A 27 -7.31 8.69 30.14
N TYR A 28 -6.18 8.93 29.50
CA TYR A 28 -5.84 8.32 28.22
C TYR A 28 -5.52 6.82 28.32
N GLN A 29 -4.75 6.41 29.32
CA GLN A 29 -4.46 5.00 29.61
C GLN A 29 -5.74 4.26 30.00
N ALA A 30 -6.59 4.88 30.83
CA ALA A 30 -7.88 4.33 31.19
C ALA A 30 -8.79 4.14 29.95
N ARG A 31 -8.74 5.08 28.98
CA ARG A 31 -9.49 4.95 27.73
C ARG A 31 -8.98 3.80 26.87
N TYR A 32 -7.67 3.66 26.71
CA TYR A 32 -7.04 2.52 26.04
C TYR A 32 -7.46 1.19 26.67
N ALA A 33 -7.31 1.07 28.00
CA ALA A 33 -7.65 -0.13 28.76
C ALA A 33 -9.14 -0.48 28.64
N HIS A 34 -10.01 0.53 28.63
CA HIS A 34 -11.45 0.35 28.42
C HIS A 34 -11.76 -0.23 27.03
N CYS A 35 -11.23 0.37 25.95
CA CYS A 35 -11.48 -0.10 24.58
C CYS A 35 -10.92 -1.52 24.35
N LEU A 36 -9.72 -1.80 24.86
CA LEU A 36 -9.12 -3.14 24.79
C LEU A 36 -9.94 -4.17 25.59
N GLY A 37 -10.40 -3.80 26.78
CA GLY A 37 -11.22 -4.64 27.65
C GLY A 37 -12.60 -4.96 27.07
N ASP A 38 -13.25 -3.97 26.46
CA ASP A 38 -14.52 -4.18 25.75
C ASP A 38 -14.34 -5.10 24.55
N LEU A 39 -13.34 -4.86 23.69
CA LEU A 39 -13.03 -5.76 22.57
C LEU A 39 -12.80 -7.20 23.03
N ARG A 40 -12.06 -7.41 24.13
CA ARG A 40 -11.87 -8.74 24.71
C ARG A 40 -13.20 -9.36 25.14
N THR A 41 -14.05 -8.60 25.82
CA THR A 41 -15.34 -9.08 26.32
C THR A 41 -16.25 -9.46 25.16
N GLN A 42 -16.31 -8.65 24.09
CA GLN A 42 -17.09 -8.98 22.90
C GLN A 42 -16.55 -10.21 22.17
N LEU A 43 -15.22 -10.34 22.03
CA LEU A 43 -14.61 -11.55 21.45
C LEU A 43 -14.89 -12.82 22.27
N GLN A 44 -14.85 -12.72 23.60
CA GLN A 44 -15.21 -13.83 24.49
C GLN A 44 -16.69 -14.21 24.34
N ALA A 45 -17.58 -13.22 24.31
CA ALA A 45 -19.01 -13.43 24.09
C ALA A 45 -19.28 -14.07 22.72
N LEU A 46 -18.62 -13.60 21.66
CA LEU A 46 -18.68 -14.19 20.33
C LEU A 46 -18.18 -15.64 20.33
N SER A 47 -17.06 -15.92 20.99
CA SER A 47 -16.53 -17.28 21.11
C SER A 47 -17.51 -18.22 21.82
N VAL A 48 -18.20 -17.75 22.87
CA VAL A 48 -19.24 -18.53 23.56
C VAL A 48 -20.43 -18.74 22.63
N ALA A 49 -20.90 -17.70 21.94
CA ALA A 49 -22.02 -17.80 21.01
C ALA A 49 -21.75 -18.81 19.88
N ILE A 50 -20.55 -18.80 19.29
CA ILE A 50 -20.13 -19.80 18.30
C ILE A 50 -20.05 -21.19 18.95
N GLY A 51 -19.57 -21.27 20.19
CA GLY A 51 -19.61 -22.47 21.04
C GLY A 51 -21.01 -23.09 21.15
N ASP A 52 -22.04 -22.27 21.21
CA ASP A 52 -23.43 -22.71 21.35
C ASP A 52 -24.18 -22.86 20.00
N MET A 53 -23.51 -22.51 18.89
CA MET A 53 -24.10 -22.51 17.55
C MET A 53 -24.60 -23.91 17.15
N LYS A 54 -25.86 -23.98 16.70
CA LYS A 54 -26.44 -25.16 16.06
C LYS A 54 -26.39 -24.98 14.54
N ARG A 55 -25.49 -25.73 13.88
CA ARG A 55 -25.05 -25.57 12.48
C ARG A 55 -26.17 -25.52 11.41
N THR A 56 -27.37 -26.01 11.71
CA THR A 56 -28.44 -26.22 10.72
C THR A 56 -29.56 -25.18 10.74
N ASP A 57 -29.49 -24.16 11.62
CA ASP A 57 -30.56 -23.15 11.71
C ASP A 57 -30.08 -21.75 11.28
N ALA A 58 -30.85 -21.13 10.38
CA ALA A 58 -30.57 -19.79 9.86
C ALA A 58 -30.57 -18.72 10.97
N ASN A 59 -31.28 -18.98 12.07
CA ASN A 59 -31.35 -18.09 13.22
C ASN A 59 -30.01 -18.01 13.97
N SER A 60 -29.27 -19.11 14.10
CA SER A 60 -27.95 -19.18 14.71
C SER A 60 -26.96 -18.41 13.85
N VAL A 61 -26.96 -18.62 12.53
CA VAL A 61 -26.09 -17.86 11.61
C VAL A 61 -26.34 -16.35 11.72
N SER A 62 -27.61 -15.93 11.72
CA SER A 62 -27.97 -14.51 11.90
C SER A 62 -27.53 -13.95 13.26
N SER A 63 -27.69 -14.73 14.34
CA SER A 63 -27.25 -14.37 15.70
C SER A 63 -25.72 -14.23 15.79
N ILE A 64 -24.97 -15.16 15.20
CA ILE A 64 -23.51 -15.08 15.13
C ILE A 64 -23.07 -13.86 14.33
N ARG A 65 -23.70 -13.58 13.17
CA ARG A 65 -23.40 -12.38 12.39
C ARG A 65 -23.62 -11.10 13.20
N SER A 66 -24.74 -10.99 13.91
CA SER A 66 -25.00 -9.86 14.80
C SER A 66 -23.95 -9.72 15.92
N SER A 67 -23.44 -10.85 16.42
CA SER A 67 -22.38 -10.88 17.43
C SER A 67 -21.03 -10.46 16.85
N ILE A 68 -20.73 -10.87 15.61
CA ILE A 68 -19.57 -10.39 14.85
C ILE A 68 -19.67 -8.88 14.67
N HIS A 69 -20.81 -8.35 14.20
CA HIS A 69 -21.02 -6.91 14.04
C HIS A 69 -20.82 -6.13 15.33
N THR A 70 -21.29 -6.65 16.46
CA THR A 70 -21.07 -6.05 17.78
C THR A 70 -19.58 -6.03 18.14
N THR A 71 -18.88 -7.14 17.92
CA THR A 71 -17.45 -7.27 18.18
C THR A 71 -16.62 -6.35 17.27
N ARG A 72 -17.02 -6.22 16.01
CA ARG A 72 -16.39 -5.30 15.05
C ARG A 72 -16.48 -3.85 15.52
N ARG A 73 -17.60 -3.41 16.08
CA ARG A 73 -17.71 -2.05 16.65
C ARG A 73 -16.71 -1.81 17.79
N ALA A 74 -16.54 -2.78 18.68
CA ALA A 74 -15.52 -2.71 19.74
C ALA A 74 -14.09 -2.68 19.17
N LEU A 75 -13.82 -3.47 18.13
CA LEU A 75 -12.55 -3.41 17.40
C LEU A 75 -12.32 -2.03 16.78
N LYS A 76 -13.33 -1.45 16.14
CA LYS A 76 -13.24 -0.14 15.50
C LYS A 76 -13.02 0.99 16.50
N ALA A 77 -13.48 0.84 17.74
CA ALA A 77 -13.08 1.75 18.82
C ALA A 77 -11.60 1.57 19.23
N PHE A 78 -11.05 0.36 19.13
CA PHE A 78 -9.65 0.09 19.46
C PHE A 78 -8.66 0.38 18.29
N ASP A 79 -9.16 0.52 17.05
CA ASP A 79 -8.36 0.63 15.83
C ASP A 79 -7.44 1.87 15.79
N LEU A 80 -7.71 2.92 16.58
CA LEU A 80 -6.79 4.06 16.75
C LEU A 80 -5.39 3.60 17.15
N TRP A 81 -5.30 2.63 18.05
CA TRP A 81 -4.04 2.11 18.58
C TRP A 81 -3.56 0.87 17.84
N ALA A 82 -4.49 -0.05 17.57
CA ALA A 82 -4.16 -1.44 17.25
C ALA A 82 -3.18 -1.57 16.08
N ARG A 83 -3.50 -0.94 14.94
CA ARG A 83 -2.69 -1.06 13.71
C ARG A 83 -1.30 -0.42 13.86
N TYR A 84 -1.18 0.64 14.66
CA TYR A 84 0.09 1.33 14.85
C TYR A 84 1.01 0.60 15.83
N LEU A 85 0.46 0.13 16.94
CA LEU A 85 1.25 -0.48 18.03
C LEU A 85 1.68 -1.91 17.69
N ASP A 86 0.83 -2.69 17.01
CA ASP A 86 1.17 -4.04 16.57
C ASP A 86 0.47 -4.39 15.24
N PRO A 87 1.02 -3.96 14.09
CA PRO A 87 0.44 -4.23 12.78
C PRO A 87 0.34 -5.72 12.45
N ILE A 88 1.24 -6.55 13.00
CA ILE A 88 1.29 -7.99 12.75
C ILE A 88 0.10 -8.66 13.44
N ASN A 89 -0.09 -8.38 14.73
CA ASN A 89 -1.21 -8.95 15.47
C ASN A 89 -2.54 -8.29 15.09
N HIS A 90 -2.56 -7.04 14.60
CA HIS A 90 -3.77 -6.42 14.03
C HIS A 90 -4.39 -7.25 12.89
N ARG A 91 -3.56 -7.85 12.01
CA ARG A 91 -4.05 -8.75 10.94
C ARG A 91 -4.76 -10.00 11.50
N ARG A 92 -4.49 -10.41 12.74
CA ARG A 92 -5.20 -11.51 13.41
C ARG A 92 -6.50 -11.06 14.09
N LEU A 93 -6.72 -9.75 14.21
CA LEU A 93 -7.99 -9.16 14.67
C LEU A 93 -8.95 -8.91 13.51
N ASN A 94 -8.44 -8.39 12.39
CA ASN A 94 -9.27 -7.90 11.28
C ASN A 94 -8.70 -8.13 9.87
N GLY A 95 -7.84 -9.13 9.68
CA GLY A 95 -7.20 -9.39 8.39
C GLY A 95 -8.22 -9.67 7.27
N PRO A 96 -8.09 -9.03 6.09
CA PRO A 96 -9.03 -9.21 4.99
C PRO A 96 -8.73 -10.45 4.13
N LEU A 97 -7.52 -11.00 4.19
CA LEU A 97 -7.08 -12.10 3.34
C LEU A 97 -7.06 -13.44 4.10
N PRO A 98 -7.66 -14.51 3.57
CA PRO A 98 -7.69 -15.83 4.22
C PRO A 98 -6.30 -16.44 4.41
N VAL A 99 -5.37 -16.13 3.50
CA VAL A 99 -3.98 -16.56 3.55
C VAL A 99 -3.12 -15.44 3.00
N GLU A 100 -2.14 -15.00 3.78
CA GLU A 100 -1.07 -14.11 3.32
C GLU A 100 0.25 -14.88 3.28
N TRP A 101 0.94 -14.79 2.16
CA TRP A 101 2.29 -15.30 2.03
C TRP A 101 3.28 -14.14 2.16
N GLU A 102 3.85 -14.00 3.36
CA GLU A 102 4.88 -13.00 3.58
C GLU A 102 6.20 -13.44 2.95
N THR A 103 6.77 -12.51 2.19
CA THR A 103 8.12 -12.58 1.64
C THR A 103 9.02 -11.52 2.28
N GLU A 104 8.63 -10.94 3.44
CA GLU A 104 9.27 -9.74 3.98
C GLU A 104 10.69 -9.97 4.57
N VAL A 105 11.66 -9.60 3.73
CA VAL A 105 12.85 -8.74 3.95
C VAL A 105 14.03 -9.21 4.81
N PHE A 106 13.91 -10.04 5.84
CA PHE A 106 15.10 -10.26 6.70
C PHE A 106 16.05 -11.35 6.21
N GLU A 107 15.58 -12.33 5.45
CA GLU A 107 16.43 -13.40 4.96
C GLU A 107 16.10 -13.73 3.50
N LYS A 108 16.98 -13.28 2.59
CA LYS A 108 16.98 -13.63 1.15
C LYS A 108 16.97 -15.16 0.87
N TYR A 109 17.04 -15.98 1.91
CA TYR A 109 17.17 -17.44 1.88
C TYR A 109 16.03 -18.18 2.61
N GLU A 110 15.08 -17.48 3.25
CA GLU A 110 13.93 -18.14 3.85
C GLU A 110 12.86 -18.45 2.79
N LYS A 111 12.28 -19.64 2.88
CA LYS A 111 11.12 -19.98 2.07
C LYS A 111 9.95 -19.09 2.51
N PRO A 112 9.11 -18.62 1.56
CA PRO A 112 7.85 -17.97 1.91
C PRO A 112 7.12 -18.81 2.94
N TYR A 113 6.63 -18.18 4.00
CA TYR A 113 5.88 -18.87 5.04
C TYR A 113 4.44 -18.41 5.03
N ARG A 114 3.54 -19.39 5.17
CA ARG A 114 2.11 -19.20 5.15
C ARG A 114 1.66 -18.55 6.45
N ARG A 115 1.00 -17.41 6.38
CA ARG A 115 0.17 -16.91 7.48
C ARG A 115 -1.28 -17.21 7.17
N GLU A 116 -1.88 -18.07 7.97
CA GLU A 116 -3.33 -18.25 7.94
C GLU A 116 -3.97 -16.97 8.49
N GLY A 117 -4.80 -16.34 7.66
CA GLY A 117 -5.61 -15.20 8.04
C GLY A 117 -6.54 -15.57 9.18
N ALA A 118 -6.80 -14.61 10.07
CA ALA A 118 -7.73 -14.78 11.16
C ALA A 118 -8.47 -13.48 11.48
N GLY A 119 -9.46 -13.57 12.36
CA GLY A 119 -10.19 -12.41 12.84
C GLY A 119 -11.54 -12.17 12.18
N LEU A 120 -12.11 -11.00 12.47
CA LEU A 120 -13.54 -10.75 12.32
C LEU A 120 -14.00 -10.66 10.87
N THR A 121 -13.18 -10.08 9.98
CA THR A 121 -13.46 -10.01 8.54
C THR A 121 -13.59 -11.40 7.92
N LEU A 122 -12.62 -12.28 8.19
CA LEU A 122 -12.66 -13.66 7.68
C LEU A 122 -13.73 -14.50 8.37
N ALA A 123 -13.96 -14.29 9.65
CA ALA A 123 -15.05 -14.96 10.35
C ALA A 123 -16.42 -14.61 9.73
N GLU A 124 -16.61 -13.36 9.29
CA GLU A 124 -17.82 -12.93 8.61
C GLU A 124 -17.95 -13.54 7.21
N LEU A 125 -16.88 -13.51 6.41
CA LEU A 125 -16.87 -14.13 5.07
C LEU A 125 -17.09 -15.65 5.15
N TYR A 126 -16.38 -16.33 6.05
CA TYR A 126 -16.48 -17.77 6.23
C TYR A 126 -17.88 -18.20 6.68
N LEU A 127 -18.60 -17.34 7.42
CA LEU A 127 -19.98 -17.60 7.85
C LEU A 127 -20.96 -17.73 6.67
N ASP A 128 -20.64 -17.14 5.51
CA ASP A 128 -21.42 -17.22 4.27
C ASP A 128 -21.05 -18.43 3.39
N GLU A 129 -19.99 -19.17 3.73
CA GLU A 129 -19.59 -20.36 2.98
C GLU A 129 -20.49 -21.57 3.29
N ALA A 130 -20.87 -22.33 2.25
CA ALA A 130 -21.65 -23.56 2.40
C ALA A 130 -20.95 -24.61 3.29
N GLY A 131 -19.62 -24.56 3.37
CA GLY A 131 -18.76 -25.44 4.18
C GLY A 131 -18.48 -24.93 5.60
N CYS A 132 -19.13 -23.86 6.07
CA CYS A 132 -18.82 -23.26 7.38
C CYS A 132 -18.91 -24.30 8.52
N GLU A 133 -17.79 -24.49 9.23
CA GLU A 133 -17.67 -25.37 10.38
C GLU A 133 -17.45 -24.57 11.65
N LYS A 134 -18.16 -24.94 12.71
CA LYS A 134 -18.05 -24.30 14.03
C LYS A 134 -16.60 -24.22 14.53
N ASP A 135 -15.85 -25.32 14.42
CA ASP A 135 -14.47 -25.36 14.92
C ASP A 135 -13.55 -24.46 14.11
N SER A 136 -13.77 -24.34 12.79
CA SER A 136 -13.04 -23.41 11.94
C SER A 136 -13.35 -21.96 12.29
N LEU A 137 -14.63 -21.62 12.51
CA LEU A 137 -15.04 -20.29 12.93
C LEU A 137 -14.49 -19.92 14.32
N LEU A 138 -14.48 -20.88 15.26
CA LEU A 138 -13.84 -20.71 16.57
C LEU A 138 -12.33 -20.48 16.46
N ARG A 139 -11.63 -21.17 15.55
CA ARG A 139 -10.20 -20.94 15.31
C ARG A 139 -9.93 -19.50 14.86
N LEU A 140 -10.73 -18.97 13.93
CA LEU A 140 -10.59 -17.59 13.44
C LEU A 140 -10.74 -16.56 14.57
N VAL A 141 -11.73 -16.74 15.46
CA VAL A 141 -11.99 -15.81 16.58
C VAL A 141 -10.99 -16.00 17.74
N SER A 142 -10.58 -17.24 18.04
CA SER A 142 -9.63 -17.54 19.13
C SER A 142 -8.24 -16.97 18.86
N ALA A 143 -7.82 -16.92 17.59
CA ALA A 143 -6.59 -16.26 17.19
C ALA A 143 -6.61 -14.75 17.53
N SER A 144 -7.76 -14.08 17.42
CA SER A 144 -7.92 -12.68 17.82
C SER A 144 -7.77 -12.51 19.33
N LEU A 145 -8.35 -13.41 20.14
CA LEU A 145 -8.19 -13.36 21.60
C LEU A 145 -6.72 -13.52 22.03
N THR A 146 -5.98 -14.39 21.36
CA THR A 146 -4.54 -14.56 21.62
C THR A 146 -3.75 -13.31 21.20
N ALA A 147 -4.09 -12.72 20.05
CA ALA A 147 -3.47 -11.51 19.56
C ALA A 147 -3.63 -10.32 20.53
N LEU A 148 -4.76 -10.23 21.26
CA LEU A 148 -4.98 -9.17 22.25
C LEU A 148 -3.93 -9.14 23.37
N GLY A 149 -3.28 -10.26 23.71
CA GLY A 149 -2.26 -10.30 24.75
C GLY A 149 -1.04 -9.42 24.45
N SER A 150 -0.71 -9.21 23.17
CA SER A 150 0.39 -8.32 22.77
C SER A 150 0.15 -6.86 23.17
N TYR A 151 -1.11 -6.42 23.13
CA TYR A 151 -1.52 -5.06 23.46
C TYR A 151 -1.54 -4.77 24.97
N GLU A 152 -1.43 -5.81 25.81
CA GLU A 152 -1.29 -5.68 27.26
C GLU A 152 0.16 -5.70 27.71
N ALA A 153 1.08 -6.11 26.83
CA ALA A 153 2.47 -6.23 27.18
C ALA A 153 3.07 -4.87 27.53
N ASP A 154 4.01 -4.86 28.47
CA ASP A 154 4.75 -3.66 28.87
C ASP A 154 5.43 -2.98 27.68
N SER A 155 5.85 -3.76 26.67
CA SER A 155 6.40 -3.23 25.41
C SER A 155 5.44 -2.36 24.62
N VAL A 156 4.14 -2.40 24.91
CA VAL A 156 3.10 -1.55 24.31
C VAL A 156 2.62 -0.52 25.32
N THR A 157 2.19 -0.96 26.51
CA THR A 157 1.52 -0.11 27.50
C THR A 157 2.44 0.97 28.08
N THR A 158 3.75 0.73 28.18
CA THR A 158 4.70 1.76 28.64
C THR A 158 4.80 2.95 27.70
N HIS A 159 4.52 2.77 26.40
CA HIS A 159 4.49 3.87 25.44
C HIS A 159 3.32 4.83 25.69
N LEU A 160 2.21 4.32 26.26
CA LEU A 160 1.00 5.10 26.53
C LEU A 160 1.23 6.22 27.56
N SER A 161 2.30 6.12 28.35
CA SER A 161 2.72 7.14 29.33
C SER A 161 3.48 8.32 28.73
N THR A 162 3.67 8.34 27.41
CA THR A 162 4.32 9.45 26.69
C THR A 162 3.41 9.96 25.57
N PRO A 163 3.42 11.27 25.25
CA PRO A 163 2.47 11.80 24.28
C PRO A 163 2.77 11.42 22.82
N ASP A 164 4.02 11.06 22.50
CA ASP A 164 4.49 10.85 21.12
C ASP A 164 3.64 9.84 20.36
N HIS A 165 3.37 8.69 20.96
CA HIS A 165 2.73 7.56 20.28
C HIS A 165 1.31 7.91 19.81
N PHE A 166 0.55 8.72 20.55
CA PHE A 166 -0.80 9.12 20.16
C PHE A 166 -0.79 9.87 18.83
N LEU A 167 0.19 10.75 18.62
CA LEU A 167 0.28 11.54 17.39
C LEU A 167 0.54 10.65 16.17
N PHE A 168 1.31 9.57 16.32
CA PHE A 168 1.59 8.63 15.25
C PHE A 168 0.43 7.62 15.04
N CYS A 169 -0.22 7.16 16.12
CA CYS A 169 -1.50 6.44 16.05
C CYS A 169 -2.54 7.25 15.28
N ASN A 170 -2.75 8.51 15.67
CA ASN A 170 -3.69 9.42 15.05
C ASN A 170 -3.34 9.71 13.58
N ARG A 171 -2.04 9.84 13.27
CA ARG A 171 -1.58 9.96 11.88
C ARG A 171 -2.01 8.78 11.02
N LEU A 172 -1.73 7.57 11.47
CA LEU A 172 -2.08 6.35 10.74
C LEU A 172 -3.61 6.17 10.65
N MET A 173 -4.33 6.49 11.74
CA MET A 173 -5.80 6.49 11.76
C MET A 173 -6.38 7.42 10.70
N LEU A 174 -5.89 8.65 10.56
CA LEU A 174 -6.35 9.60 9.55
C LEU A 174 -6.06 9.13 8.12
N LEU A 175 -4.90 8.51 7.87
CA LEU A 175 -4.59 7.90 6.58
C LEU A 175 -5.53 6.73 6.27
N ASN A 176 -5.82 5.86 7.24
CA ASN A 176 -6.75 4.75 7.06
C ASN A 176 -8.20 5.22 6.88
N LEU A 177 -8.62 6.30 7.54
CA LEU A 177 -9.95 6.90 7.32
C LEU A 177 -10.11 7.36 5.87
N ALA A 178 -9.03 7.88 5.26
CA ALA A 178 -9.05 8.28 3.85
C ALA A 178 -8.97 7.11 2.87
N ALA A 179 -8.22 6.05 3.21
CA ALA A 179 -7.86 5.01 2.24
C ALA A 179 -8.57 3.66 2.40
N ILE A 180 -9.01 3.30 3.61
CA ILE A 180 -9.42 1.93 3.94
C ILE A 180 -10.81 1.89 4.57
N TYR A 181 -11.07 2.68 5.60
CA TYR A 181 -12.25 2.52 6.44
C TYR A 181 -13.57 2.94 5.77
N THR A 182 -13.50 3.60 4.62
CA THR A 182 -14.66 4.03 3.84
C THR A 182 -14.91 3.19 2.60
N THR A 183 -13.97 2.30 2.21
CA THR A 183 -13.98 1.63 0.90
C THR A 183 -14.61 0.24 0.91
N GLY A 184 -14.87 -0.32 2.10
CA GLY A 184 -15.31 -1.71 2.25
C GLY A 184 -14.17 -2.74 2.32
N PHE A 185 -12.90 -2.31 2.18
CA PHE A 185 -11.73 -3.20 2.20
C PHE A 185 -11.69 -4.17 3.39
N GLU A 186 -12.12 -3.72 4.56
CA GLU A 186 -12.08 -4.47 5.81
C GLU A 186 -13.46 -4.71 6.41
N CYS A 187 -14.52 -4.50 5.63
CA CYS A 187 -15.91 -4.56 6.07
C CYS A 187 -16.73 -5.29 5.00
N PRO A 188 -16.80 -6.64 5.08
CA PRO A 188 -17.50 -7.48 4.09
C PRO A 188 -18.95 -7.05 3.89
N ASP A 189 -19.66 -6.80 4.99
CA ASP A 189 -20.99 -6.20 4.96
C ASP A 189 -20.87 -4.68 4.77
N THR A 190 -20.94 -4.24 3.52
CA THR A 190 -20.82 -2.82 3.15
C THR A 190 -21.89 -1.91 3.78
N THR A 191 -23.00 -2.47 4.28
CA THR A 191 -24.01 -1.70 5.02
C THR A 191 -23.51 -1.23 6.38
N ARG A 192 -22.42 -1.83 6.88
CA ARG A 192 -21.77 -1.51 8.16
C ARG A 192 -20.66 -0.48 8.04
N VAL A 193 -20.19 -0.15 6.83
CA VAL A 193 -19.08 0.80 6.61
C VAL A 193 -19.34 2.17 7.25
N ILE A 194 -20.46 2.82 6.94
CA ILE A 194 -20.78 4.15 7.51
C ILE A 194 -21.13 4.09 9.00
N PRO A 195 -21.91 3.10 9.49
CA PRO A 195 -22.08 2.90 10.93
C PRO A 195 -20.76 2.74 11.70
N GLU A 196 -19.83 1.90 11.22
CA GLU A 196 -18.50 1.72 11.82
C GLU A 196 -17.71 3.03 11.78
N LEU A 197 -17.72 3.76 10.66
CA LEU A 197 -17.06 5.07 10.53
C LEU A 197 -17.54 6.09 11.57
N ARG A 198 -18.85 6.12 11.86
CA ARG A 198 -19.42 7.00 12.90
C ARG A 198 -18.88 6.66 14.28
N ASP A 199 -18.85 5.37 14.63
CA ASP A 199 -18.30 4.91 15.92
C ASP A 199 -16.80 5.26 16.02
N MET A 200 -16.04 5.06 14.95
CA MET A 200 -14.61 5.37 14.90
C MET A 200 -14.32 6.86 15.13
N LEU A 201 -15.07 7.76 14.49
CA LEU A 201 -14.87 9.20 14.68
C LEU A 201 -15.31 9.68 16.06
N ALA A 202 -16.39 9.10 16.62
CA ALA A 202 -16.82 9.37 17.98
C ALA A 202 -15.77 8.93 19.01
N GLU A 203 -15.16 7.76 18.78
CA GLU A 203 -14.06 7.26 19.59
C GLU A 203 -12.81 8.14 19.47
N LEU A 204 -12.45 8.54 18.24
CA LEU A 204 -11.30 9.41 18.00
C LEU A 204 -11.44 10.72 18.79
N ARG A 205 -12.65 11.29 18.86
CA ARG A 205 -12.91 12.48 19.69
C ARG A 205 -12.70 12.19 21.17
N THR A 206 -13.30 11.12 21.68
CA THR A 206 -13.20 10.74 23.11
C THR A 206 -11.75 10.47 23.51
N SER A 207 -11.00 9.76 22.66
CA SER A 207 -9.58 9.46 22.86
C SER A 207 -8.70 10.71 22.76
N THR A 208 -9.04 11.66 21.88
CA THR A 208 -8.35 12.96 21.81
C THR A 208 -8.60 13.81 23.06
N GLU A 209 -9.82 13.82 23.59
CA GLU A 209 -10.16 14.52 24.84
C GLU A 209 -9.41 13.92 26.03
N ALA A 210 -9.37 12.58 26.14
CA ALA A 210 -8.59 11.87 27.14
C ALA A 210 -7.08 12.17 27.02
N PHE A 211 -6.54 12.13 25.80
CA PHE A 211 -5.13 12.48 25.51
C PHE A 211 -4.80 13.91 25.95
N ASN A 212 -5.62 14.89 25.56
CA ASN A 212 -5.40 16.29 25.93
C ASN A 212 -5.48 16.51 27.44
N SER A 213 -6.32 15.74 28.16
CA SER A 213 -6.43 15.79 29.61
C SER A 213 -5.19 15.21 30.30
N THR A 214 -4.65 14.10 29.79
CA THR A 214 -3.45 13.45 30.35
C THR A 214 -2.17 14.23 30.02
N PHE A 215 -2.07 14.81 28.83
CA PHE A 215 -0.87 15.50 28.34
C PHE A 215 -1.17 16.96 27.96
N PRO A 216 -1.44 17.86 28.93
CA PRO A 216 -1.81 19.25 28.64
C PRO A 216 -0.74 20.02 27.85
N GLU A 217 0.55 19.74 28.10
CA GLU A 217 1.68 20.36 27.38
C GLU A 217 1.84 19.87 25.95
N ALA A 218 1.28 18.70 25.63
CA ALA A 218 1.28 18.11 24.28
C ALA A 218 -0.11 18.09 23.64
N ALA A 219 -1.08 18.79 24.25
CA ALA A 219 -2.47 18.77 23.81
C ALA A 219 -2.60 19.30 22.38
N LEU A 220 -3.44 18.65 21.59
CA LEU A 220 -3.81 19.17 20.26
C LEU A 220 -4.56 20.50 20.41
N PRO A 221 -4.35 21.45 19.48
CA PRO A 221 -4.95 22.78 19.58
C PRO A 221 -6.48 22.70 19.54
N ARG A 222 -7.18 23.65 20.19
CA ARG A 222 -8.66 23.70 20.24
C ARG A 222 -9.32 23.59 18.85
N VAL A 223 -8.70 24.17 17.84
CA VAL A 223 -9.18 24.12 16.45
C VAL A 223 -9.22 22.67 15.92
N TYR A 224 -8.35 21.77 16.40
CA TYR A 224 -8.38 20.36 16.02
C TYR A 224 -9.70 19.70 16.44
N ALA A 225 -10.13 19.95 17.69
CA ALA A 225 -11.40 19.44 18.20
C ALA A 225 -12.61 20.02 17.43
N GLU A 226 -12.56 21.30 17.06
CA GLU A 226 -13.60 21.93 16.21
C GLU A 226 -13.69 21.27 14.82
N ARG A 227 -12.53 20.97 14.19
CA ARG A 227 -12.47 20.28 12.90
C ARG A 227 -12.93 18.84 12.98
N LEU A 228 -12.56 18.12 14.04
CA LEU A 228 -13.00 16.75 14.28
C LEU A 228 -14.53 16.71 14.53
N ALA A 229 -15.07 17.67 15.29
CA ALA A 229 -16.51 17.81 15.46
C ALA A 229 -17.23 18.09 14.13
N ALA A 230 -16.65 18.91 13.26
CA ALA A 230 -17.18 19.15 11.91
C ALA A 230 -17.15 17.88 11.04
N ALA A 231 -16.08 17.07 11.12
CA ALA A 231 -15.98 15.79 10.44
C ALA A 231 -17.07 14.79 10.91
N ILE A 232 -17.27 14.69 12.23
CA ILE A 232 -18.35 13.89 12.83
C ILE A 232 -19.72 14.38 12.35
N GLY A 233 -19.94 15.70 12.36
CA GLY A 233 -21.17 16.31 11.88
C GLY A 233 -21.46 15.98 10.42
N PHE A 234 -20.43 16.04 9.57
CA PHE A 234 -20.52 15.66 8.17
C PHE A 234 -20.94 14.19 8.01
N VAL A 235 -20.23 13.25 8.64
CA VAL A 235 -20.52 11.81 8.51
C VAL A 235 -21.91 11.44 9.07
N ASN A 236 -22.34 12.11 10.15
CA ASN A 236 -23.68 11.91 10.69
C ASN A 236 -24.80 12.43 9.77
N ALA A 237 -24.50 13.43 8.93
CA ALA A 237 -25.43 13.95 7.92
C ALA A 237 -25.45 13.11 6.62
N GLN A 238 -24.45 12.26 6.39
CA GLN A 238 -24.41 11.39 5.22
C GLN A 238 -25.39 10.21 5.32
N PRO A 239 -25.89 9.67 4.20
CA PRO A 239 -26.67 8.44 4.18
C PRO A 239 -25.89 7.26 4.77
N SER A 240 -26.60 6.28 5.36
CA SER A 240 -25.96 5.03 5.81
C SER A 240 -25.53 4.13 4.65
N ALA A 241 -26.11 4.30 3.45
CA ALA A 241 -25.68 3.60 2.25
C ALA A 241 -24.31 4.14 1.81
N TYR A 242 -23.26 3.33 1.94
CA TYR A 242 -21.88 3.77 1.64
C TYR A 242 -21.68 4.14 0.16
N SER A 243 -22.48 3.58 -0.76
CA SER A 243 -22.49 3.93 -2.19
C SER A 243 -22.93 5.36 -2.48
N ALA A 244 -23.57 6.03 -1.52
CA ALA A 244 -23.99 7.43 -1.61
C ALA A 244 -23.11 8.36 -0.77
N PHE A 245 -22.05 7.85 -0.13
CA PHE A 245 -21.18 8.65 0.72
C PHE A 245 -20.28 9.57 -0.10
N ASP A 246 -20.21 10.84 0.27
CA ASP A 246 -19.36 11.83 -0.40
C ASP A 246 -17.90 11.76 0.09
N HIS A 247 -17.17 10.77 -0.43
CA HIS A 247 -15.77 10.50 -0.14
C HIS A 247 -14.86 11.68 -0.48
N PHE A 248 -15.11 12.36 -1.59
CA PHE A 248 -14.32 13.50 -2.04
C PHE A 248 -14.31 14.60 -0.98
N THR A 249 -15.50 15.05 -0.56
CA THR A 249 -15.64 16.09 0.46
C THR A 249 -15.13 15.59 1.82
N PHE A 250 -15.41 14.35 2.20
CA PHE A 250 -14.90 13.75 3.43
C PHE A 250 -13.37 13.83 3.52
N ILE A 251 -12.67 13.38 2.49
CA ILE A 251 -11.22 13.32 2.50
C ILE A 251 -10.62 14.72 2.36
N ARG A 252 -11.11 15.51 1.41
CA ARG A 252 -10.57 16.86 1.12
C ARG A 252 -10.82 17.85 2.25
N ASP A 253 -12.06 17.93 2.74
CA ASP A 253 -12.50 19.04 3.59
C ASP A 253 -12.47 18.69 5.09
N HIS A 254 -12.40 17.39 5.44
CA HIS A 254 -12.43 16.93 6.83
C HIS A 254 -11.17 16.18 7.25
N ILE A 255 -10.77 15.12 6.53
CA ILE A 255 -9.66 14.27 6.97
C ILE A 255 -8.28 14.85 6.66
N SER A 256 -8.05 15.37 5.44
CA SER A 256 -6.76 15.96 5.07
C SER A 256 -6.36 17.16 5.96
N PRO A 257 -7.27 18.08 6.35
CA PRO A 257 -6.94 19.13 7.30
C PRO A 257 -6.57 18.61 8.69
N LEU A 258 -7.28 17.61 9.22
CA LEU A 258 -6.93 16.97 10.49
C LEU A 258 -5.54 16.34 10.42
N PHE A 259 -5.21 15.67 9.30
CA PHE A 259 -3.88 15.11 9.07
C PHE A 259 -2.81 16.19 9.06
N GLY A 260 -3.01 17.29 8.33
CA GLY A 260 -2.08 18.42 8.29
C GLY A 260 -1.84 19.05 9.67
N MET A 261 -2.89 19.18 10.48
CA MET A 261 -2.78 19.68 11.86
C MET A 261 -2.01 18.72 12.76
N ASN A 262 -2.24 17.42 12.66
CA ASN A 262 -1.49 16.41 13.41
C ASN A 262 0.00 16.42 13.04
N GLN A 263 0.32 16.58 11.74
CA GLN A 263 1.68 16.66 11.24
C GLN A 263 2.41 17.92 11.72
N GLU A 264 1.75 19.08 11.68
CA GLU A 264 2.29 20.31 12.27
C GLU A 264 2.53 20.14 13.76
N HIS A 265 1.64 19.45 14.47
CA HIS A 265 1.82 19.17 15.89
C HIS A 265 3.04 18.27 16.15
N ILE A 266 3.19 17.15 15.43
CA ILE A 266 4.39 16.27 15.47
C ILE A 266 5.68 17.08 15.29
N ARG A 267 5.69 18.02 14.35
CA ARG A 267 6.86 18.88 14.08
C ARG A 267 7.12 19.86 15.22
N SER A 268 6.08 20.54 15.69
CA SER A 268 6.19 21.60 16.70
C SER A 268 6.62 21.07 18.07
N THR A 269 6.17 19.86 18.45
CA THR A 269 6.54 19.21 19.72
C THR A 269 7.88 18.46 19.61
N GLY A 270 8.38 18.25 18.39
CA GLY A 270 9.57 17.46 18.15
C GLY A 270 9.35 15.95 18.37
N ALA A 271 8.10 15.48 18.32
CA ALA A 271 7.75 14.09 18.55
C ALA A 271 8.56 13.13 17.66
N ARG A 272 8.90 11.97 18.21
CA ARG A 272 9.70 10.94 17.52
C ARG A 272 9.02 9.59 17.60
N SER A 273 8.83 9.00 16.43
CA SER A 273 8.31 7.64 16.35
C SER A 273 9.38 6.64 16.78
N ARG A 274 8.92 5.59 17.46
CA ARG A 274 9.71 4.38 17.73
C ARG A 274 9.31 3.22 16.81
N SER A 275 8.30 3.42 15.95
CA SER A 275 7.82 2.42 15.01
C SER A 275 8.58 2.51 13.69
N TRP A 276 9.04 1.36 13.18
CA TRP A 276 9.69 1.28 11.87
C TRP A 276 8.73 1.60 10.71
N MET A 277 7.43 1.45 10.92
CA MET A 277 6.41 1.78 9.91
C MET A 277 6.34 3.27 9.57
N ASP A 278 6.79 4.14 10.49
CA ASP A 278 6.66 5.59 10.34
C ASP A 278 7.77 6.23 9.51
N TYR A 279 8.87 5.51 9.27
CA TYR A 279 10.03 6.03 8.55
C TYR A 279 9.78 6.17 7.04
N SER A 280 8.73 5.53 6.51
CA SER A 280 8.28 5.74 5.13
C SER A 280 7.57 7.09 4.97
N LEU A 281 6.95 7.62 6.02
CA LEU A 281 6.13 8.83 5.97
C LEU A 281 6.95 10.10 6.19
N ASN A 282 6.64 11.14 5.42
CA ASN A 282 7.27 12.45 5.56
C ASN A 282 6.51 13.32 6.56
N ASN A 283 7.17 13.69 7.67
CA ASN A 283 6.58 14.56 8.69
C ASN A 283 6.27 15.99 8.18
N ASN A 284 6.81 16.39 7.03
CA ASN A 284 6.55 17.70 6.44
C ASN A 284 5.31 17.73 5.54
N ALA A 285 4.76 16.57 5.18
CA ALA A 285 3.55 16.48 4.38
C ALA A 285 2.36 17.08 5.14
N ARG A 286 1.71 18.09 4.56
CA ARG A 286 0.56 18.82 5.15
C ARG A 286 -0.80 18.39 4.62
N SER A 287 -0.81 17.44 3.68
CA SER A 287 -2.00 16.91 3.03
C SER A 287 -1.80 15.42 2.79
N ILE A 288 -2.88 14.66 2.78
CA ILE A 288 -2.86 13.26 2.34
C ILE A 288 -2.56 13.15 0.84
N PHE A 289 -2.83 14.21 0.06
CA PHE A 289 -2.44 14.30 -1.35
C PHE A 289 -1.15 15.12 -1.54
N ALA A 290 -0.30 15.18 -0.51
CA ALA A 290 1.04 15.73 -0.66
C ALA A 290 1.88 14.79 -1.53
N LYS A 291 2.60 15.38 -2.49
CA LYS A 291 3.43 14.64 -3.45
C LYS A 291 4.53 13.81 -2.79
N ASP A 292 4.97 14.27 -1.64
CA ASP A 292 6.04 13.70 -0.83
C ASP A 292 5.49 13.05 0.45
N LEU A 293 4.21 12.61 0.47
CA LEU A 293 3.58 11.97 1.62
C LEU A 293 4.40 10.80 2.16
N TYR A 294 4.80 9.89 1.27
CA TYR A 294 5.70 8.80 1.61
C TYR A 294 6.86 8.70 0.63
N ILE A 295 7.94 8.13 1.12
CA ILE A 295 9.18 7.91 0.39
C ILE A 295 9.08 6.57 -0.32
N GLY A 296 9.16 6.58 -1.64
CA GLY A 296 9.23 5.37 -2.47
C GLY A 296 10.55 4.61 -2.33
N GLN A 297 10.79 3.67 -3.24
CA GLN A 297 12.02 2.89 -3.28
C GLN A 297 13.28 3.75 -3.51
N ASP A 298 14.43 3.23 -3.06
CA ASP A 298 15.72 3.89 -3.28
C ASP A 298 16.11 3.88 -4.77
N ALA A 299 15.90 5.01 -5.43
CA ALA A 299 16.32 5.25 -6.80
C ALA A 299 17.81 5.59 -6.95
N LYS A 300 18.50 5.99 -5.87
CA LYS A 300 19.88 6.51 -5.94
C LYS A 300 20.92 5.39 -5.96
N GLY A 301 20.62 4.20 -5.42
CA GLY A 301 21.52 3.05 -5.42
C GLY A 301 22.90 3.39 -4.83
N VAL A 302 23.98 3.26 -5.60
CA VAL A 302 25.34 3.59 -5.11
C VAL A 302 25.50 5.08 -4.76
N PHE A 303 24.65 5.95 -5.31
CA PHE A 303 24.61 7.38 -5.00
C PHE A 303 23.71 7.72 -3.81
N ARG A 304 23.23 6.75 -3.01
CA ARG A 304 22.29 6.97 -1.89
C ARG A 304 22.72 8.06 -0.91
N ARG A 305 24.02 8.25 -0.71
CA ARG A 305 24.58 9.29 0.19
C ARG A 305 24.82 10.64 -0.47
N VAL A 306 24.39 10.81 -1.72
CA VAL A 306 24.55 12.07 -2.47
C VAL A 306 23.29 12.91 -2.32
N ASP A 307 23.44 14.10 -1.76
CA ASP A 307 22.36 15.08 -1.61
C ASP A 307 22.60 16.37 -2.40
N ASP A 308 23.78 16.53 -3.01
CA ASP A 308 24.07 17.68 -3.88
C ASP A 308 23.18 17.62 -5.14
N PRO A 309 22.28 18.61 -5.33
CA PRO A 309 21.33 18.59 -6.44
C PRO A 309 22.01 18.68 -7.81
N ASN A 310 23.18 19.32 -7.93
CA ASN A 310 23.91 19.41 -9.19
C ASN A 310 24.53 18.05 -9.56
N VAL A 311 25.04 17.32 -8.57
CA VAL A 311 25.56 15.96 -8.78
C VAL A 311 24.41 15.03 -9.18
N LEU A 312 23.27 15.09 -8.47
CA LEU A 312 22.09 14.28 -8.82
C LEU A 312 21.52 14.64 -10.19
N ALA A 313 21.56 15.91 -10.61
CA ALA A 313 21.17 16.32 -11.95
C ALA A 313 22.09 15.71 -13.03
N GLU A 314 23.40 15.67 -12.80
CA GLU A 314 24.33 15.01 -13.72
C GLU A 314 24.12 13.49 -13.77
N VAL A 315 23.94 12.83 -12.63
CA VAL A 315 23.61 11.40 -12.58
C VAL A 315 22.32 11.12 -13.36
N ARG A 316 21.28 11.94 -13.18
CA ARG A 316 20.02 11.83 -13.91
C ARG A 316 20.21 12.04 -15.41
N ARG A 317 21.04 13.01 -15.82
CA ARG A 317 21.35 13.27 -17.24
C ARG A 317 22.05 12.07 -17.89
N LEU A 318 23.01 11.47 -17.21
CA LEU A 318 23.65 10.22 -17.66
C LEU A 318 22.64 9.08 -17.74
N GLY A 319 21.77 8.96 -16.74
CA GLY A 319 20.66 8.00 -16.71
C GLY A 319 19.73 8.13 -17.91
N HIS A 320 19.30 9.36 -18.22
CA HIS A 320 18.48 9.66 -19.40
C HIS A 320 19.19 9.26 -20.70
N THR A 321 20.48 9.61 -20.82
CA THR A 321 21.25 9.28 -22.03
C THR A 321 21.36 7.76 -22.20
N LEU A 322 21.68 7.03 -21.13
CA LEU A 322 21.75 5.57 -21.12
C LEU A 322 20.39 4.91 -21.40
N PHE A 323 19.30 5.46 -20.85
CA PHE A 323 17.94 4.97 -21.07
C PHE A 323 17.54 4.98 -22.56
N MET A 324 18.08 5.96 -23.31
CA MET A 324 17.90 6.10 -24.75
C MET A 324 18.94 5.34 -25.58
N ASP A 325 20.01 4.81 -24.98
CA ASP A 325 21.16 4.28 -25.71
C ASP A 325 21.04 2.77 -25.97
N PRO A 326 20.97 2.33 -27.23
CA PRO A 326 20.92 0.90 -27.57
C PRO A 326 22.17 0.15 -27.17
N LEU A 327 23.27 0.86 -26.89
CA LEU A 327 24.53 0.28 -26.44
C LEU A 327 24.37 -0.62 -25.20
N LEU A 328 23.28 -0.49 -24.45
CA LEU A 328 22.96 -1.37 -23.32
C LEU A 328 22.52 -2.78 -23.72
N SER A 329 21.97 -3.02 -24.91
CA SER A 329 21.53 -4.37 -25.32
C SER A 329 22.66 -5.21 -25.90
N GLY A 330 22.48 -6.53 -25.95
CA GLY A 330 23.44 -7.47 -26.53
C GLY A 330 23.66 -7.23 -28.03
N ASN A 331 22.61 -6.87 -28.78
CA ASN A 331 22.66 -6.60 -30.22
C ASN A 331 22.93 -5.13 -30.58
N ASN A 332 22.94 -4.22 -29.61
CA ASN A 332 23.05 -2.77 -29.79
C ASN A 332 21.91 -2.12 -30.59
N GLU A 333 20.74 -2.77 -30.68
CA GLU A 333 19.57 -2.27 -31.39
C GLU A 333 18.48 -1.76 -30.46
N ARG A 334 18.42 -2.24 -29.20
CA ARG A 334 17.32 -1.98 -28.26
C ARG A 334 17.78 -1.16 -27.06
N SER A 335 16.99 -0.17 -26.67
CA SER A 335 17.18 0.63 -25.45
C SER A 335 15.98 0.46 -24.51
N CYS A 336 16.05 1.00 -23.29
CA CYS A 336 14.88 1.06 -22.40
C CYS A 336 13.72 1.81 -23.07
N ALA A 337 14.02 2.88 -23.78
CA ALA A 337 13.06 3.69 -24.51
C ALA A 337 12.42 3.00 -25.73
N SER A 338 12.91 1.83 -26.15
CA SER A 338 12.26 1.04 -27.20
C SER A 338 10.90 0.52 -26.75
N CYS A 339 10.82 0.01 -25.50
CA CYS A 339 9.58 -0.50 -24.91
C CYS A 339 8.90 0.51 -23.95
N HIS A 340 9.65 1.49 -23.43
CA HIS A 340 9.15 2.51 -22.50
C HIS A 340 9.27 3.91 -23.11
N ARG A 341 8.41 4.21 -24.08
CA ARG A 341 8.52 5.37 -24.96
C ARG A 341 8.05 6.65 -24.25
N PRO A 342 8.87 7.72 -24.18
CA PRO A 342 8.49 8.96 -23.49
C PRO A 342 7.17 9.59 -23.98
N GLU A 343 6.94 9.56 -25.29
CA GLU A 343 5.73 10.12 -25.90
C GLU A 343 4.46 9.32 -25.56
N MET A 344 4.62 8.10 -25.06
CA MET A 344 3.54 7.18 -24.66
C MET A 344 3.55 6.91 -23.15
N CYS A 345 3.84 7.92 -22.32
CA CYS A 345 3.89 7.76 -20.85
C CYS A 345 4.82 6.63 -20.40
N PHE A 346 5.93 6.42 -21.10
CA PHE A 346 6.92 5.38 -20.80
C PHE A 346 6.34 3.95 -20.82
N THR A 347 5.40 3.69 -21.74
CA THR A 347 4.94 2.35 -22.15
C THR A 347 5.17 2.14 -23.65
N ASP A 348 4.70 1.00 -24.17
CA ASP A 348 4.47 0.77 -25.60
C ASP A 348 2.96 0.64 -25.83
N THR A 349 2.36 1.69 -26.41
CA THR A 349 0.93 1.73 -26.76
C THR A 349 0.67 1.33 -28.21
N VAL A 350 1.73 1.03 -28.98
CA VAL A 350 1.62 0.60 -30.38
C VAL A 350 1.45 -0.91 -30.47
N LEU A 351 2.10 -1.65 -29.57
CA LEU A 351 2.03 -3.09 -29.47
C LEU A 351 1.26 -3.52 -28.22
N VAL A 352 0.63 -4.70 -28.29
CA VAL A 352 -0.03 -5.33 -27.14
C VAL A 352 1.01 -5.76 -26.10
N THR A 353 2.04 -6.48 -26.56
CA THR A 353 3.23 -6.82 -25.78
C THR A 353 4.49 -6.54 -26.60
N PRO A 354 5.63 -6.20 -25.96
CA PRO A 354 6.85 -5.87 -26.68
C PRO A 354 7.40 -7.03 -27.51
N ILE A 355 8.08 -6.73 -28.62
CA ILE A 355 8.76 -7.72 -29.46
C ILE A 355 9.90 -8.37 -28.66
N ALA A 356 10.09 -9.68 -28.81
CA ALA A 356 11.20 -10.40 -28.17
C ALA A 356 12.56 -9.95 -28.73
N PHE A 357 13.65 -10.14 -27.97
CA PHE A 357 15.00 -9.68 -28.33
C PHE A 357 15.49 -10.18 -29.69
N ASP A 358 15.13 -11.41 -30.07
CA ASP A 358 15.51 -12.06 -31.33
C ASP A 358 14.59 -11.70 -32.51
N HIS A 359 13.64 -10.80 -32.29
CA HIS A 359 12.60 -10.39 -33.23
C HIS A 359 11.66 -11.52 -33.67
N LYS A 360 11.61 -12.64 -32.91
CA LYS A 360 10.72 -13.78 -33.18
C LYS A 360 9.62 -13.84 -32.12
N GLY A 361 8.49 -13.21 -32.44
CA GLY A 361 7.35 -13.13 -31.54
C GLY A 361 7.48 -12.01 -30.52
N SER A 362 6.70 -12.12 -29.44
CA SER A 362 6.57 -11.08 -28.43
C SER A 362 6.80 -11.64 -27.03
N LEU A 363 7.09 -10.74 -26.09
CA LEU A 363 7.10 -11.03 -24.66
C LEU A 363 5.69 -11.42 -24.19
N PRO A 364 5.57 -12.20 -23.10
CA PRO A 364 4.27 -12.65 -22.61
C PRO A 364 3.44 -11.55 -21.95
N ARG A 365 4.07 -10.42 -21.58
CA ARG A 365 3.42 -9.34 -20.82
C ARG A 365 3.52 -7.98 -21.51
N ASN A 366 2.49 -7.16 -21.31
CA ASN A 366 2.45 -5.75 -21.66
C ASN A 366 3.49 -4.96 -20.85
N ALA A 367 4.12 -3.95 -21.47
CA ALA A 367 5.11 -3.11 -20.80
C ALA A 367 4.40 -2.05 -19.92
N PRO A 368 4.49 -2.15 -18.57
CA PRO A 368 3.87 -1.16 -17.69
C PRO A 368 4.58 0.19 -17.77
N SER A 369 3.87 1.25 -17.37
CA SER A 369 4.48 2.59 -17.29
C SER A 369 5.55 2.63 -16.22
N LEU A 370 6.68 3.29 -16.53
CA LEU A 370 7.72 3.58 -15.53
C LEU A 370 7.43 4.84 -14.71
N VAL A 371 6.40 5.62 -15.05
CA VAL A 371 6.00 6.80 -14.29
C VAL A 371 5.43 6.35 -12.94
N ASN A 372 5.92 6.91 -11.84
CA ASN A 372 5.60 6.50 -10.47
C ASN A 372 6.06 5.07 -10.09
N ALA A 373 6.96 4.45 -10.87
CA ALA A 373 7.38 3.07 -10.59
C ALA A 373 8.03 2.90 -9.21
N ASP A 374 8.71 3.95 -8.73
CA ASP A 374 9.37 4.03 -7.42
C ASP A 374 8.38 3.99 -6.25
N LEU A 375 7.12 4.35 -6.46
CA LEU A 375 6.09 4.34 -5.41
C LEU A 375 5.46 2.96 -5.17
N ASN A 376 5.87 1.93 -5.92
CA ASN A 376 5.48 0.55 -5.66
C ASN A 376 6.42 -0.07 -4.64
N HIS A 377 5.92 -0.93 -3.75
CA HIS A 377 6.79 -1.69 -2.84
C HIS A 377 7.51 -2.84 -3.55
N LEU A 378 6.80 -3.59 -4.42
CA LEU A 378 7.38 -4.60 -5.31
C LEU A 378 7.29 -4.16 -6.78
N LEU A 379 8.26 -4.56 -7.59
CA LEU A 379 8.39 -4.23 -9.01
C LEU A 379 8.13 -5.45 -9.90
N MET A 380 7.84 -5.17 -11.17
CA MET A 380 7.23 -6.09 -12.14
C MET A 380 5.76 -6.40 -11.79
N GLN A 381 5.04 -7.01 -12.73
CA GLN A 381 3.63 -7.36 -12.54
C GLN A 381 3.44 -8.58 -11.62
N ASP A 382 4.46 -9.42 -11.45
CA ASP A 382 4.47 -10.53 -10.48
C ASP A 382 5.17 -10.19 -9.14
N GLY A 383 5.72 -8.97 -9.02
CA GLY A 383 6.36 -8.51 -7.80
C GLY A 383 7.73 -9.12 -7.48
N ARG A 384 8.43 -9.73 -8.44
CA ARG A 384 9.69 -10.47 -8.17
C ARG A 384 10.88 -9.63 -7.69
N HIS A 385 10.80 -8.30 -7.72
CA HIS A 385 11.91 -7.41 -7.33
C HIS A 385 11.51 -6.41 -6.24
N ILE A 386 12.35 -6.31 -5.21
CA ILE A 386 12.20 -5.36 -4.08
C ILE A 386 12.98 -4.05 -4.28
N ALA A 387 13.79 -3.95 -5.33
CA ALA A 387 14.66 -2.80 -5.60
C ALA A 387 14.76 -2.47 -7.09
N LEU A 388 14.65 -1.19 -7.42
CA LEU A 388 14.73 -0.63 -8.78
C LEU A 388 15.98 -1.11 -9.55
N GLN A 389 17.14 -1.14 -8.90
CA GLN A 389 18.40 -1.55 -9.55
C GLN A 389 18.42 -3.04 -9.86
N THR A 390 17.79 -3.88 -9.02
CA THR A 390 17.68 -5.33 -9.30
C THR A 390 16.72 -5.61 -10.46
N GLN A 391 15.63 -4.84 -10.56
CA GLN A 391 14.72 -4.92 -11.70
C GLN A 391 15.40 -4.48 -13.00
N ALA A 392 16.09 -3.34 -12.97
CA ALA A 392 16.82 -2.84 -14.14
C ALA A 392 17.92 -3.81 -14.61
N HIS A 393 18.64 -4.43 -13.67
CA HIS A 393 19.62 -5.47 -13.98
C HIS A 393 18.97 -6.71 -14.62
N ALA A 394 17.83 -7.16 -14.08
CA ALA A 394 17.13 -8.32 -14.61
C ALA A 394 16.70 -8.10 -16.07
N VAL A 395 16.11 -6.94 -16.38
CA VAL A 395 15.73 -6.59 -17.76
C VAL A 395 16.93 -6.48 -18.69
N LEU A 396 18.01 -5.86 -18.23
CA LEU A 396 19.23 -5.70 -19.02
C LEU A 396 19.84 -7.06 -19.41
N THR A 397 19.78 -8.05 -18.51
CA THR A 397 20.40 -9.36 -18.71
C THR A 397 19.45 -10.43 -19.27
N ALA A 398 18.14 -10.19 -19.23
CA ALA A 398 17.14 -11.14 -19.72
C ALA A 398 17.34 -11.42 -21.22
N PRO A 399 17.52 -12.69 -21.64
CA PRO A 399 17.83 -13.05 -23.02
C PRO A 399 16.69 -12.74 -24.00
N THR A 400 15.46 -12.69 -23.51
CA THR A 400 14.26 -12.36 -24.29
C THR A 400 14.01 -10.85 -24.38
N GLU A 401 14.66 -10.03 -23.54
CA GLU A 401 14.44 -8.58 -23.50
C GLU A 401 15.62 -7.81 -24.09
N MET A 402 16.71 -7.63 -23.34
CA MET A 402 17.90 -6.88 -23.80
C MET A 402 19.12 -7.77 -24.08
N GLY A 403 19.16 -8.99 -23.55
CA GLY A 403 20.18 -10.00 -23.84
C GLY A 403 21.63 -9.55 -23.60
N ALA A 404 21.86 -8.62 -22.67
CA ALA A 404 23.16 -8.01 -22.48
C ALA A 404 24.03 -8.79 -21.51
N GLU A 405 25.32 -8.90 -21.83
CA GLU A 405 26.33 -9.37 -20.87
C GLU A 405 26.90 -8.15 -20.10
N PRO A 406 26.84 -8.14 -18.75
CA PRO A 406 27.18 -6.96 -17.95
C PRO A 406 28.58 -6.39 -18.17
N ASN A 407 29.62 -7.23 -18.25
CA ASN A 407 31.00 -6.75 -18.39
C ASN A 407 31.25 -6.13 -19.77
N THR A 408 30.70 -6.76 -20.81
CA THR A 408 30.73 -6.28 -22.19
C THR A 408 29.98 -4.96 -22.30
N THR A 409 28.83 -4.85 -21.63
CA THR A 409 28.04 -3.61 -21.58
C THR A 409 28.81 -2.47 -20.92
N LEU A 410 29.39 -2.72 -19.74
CA LEU A 410 30.23 -1.75 -19.06
C LEU A 410 31.42 -1.31 -19.95
N LYS A 411 32.10 -2.26 -20.60
CA LYS A 411 33.20 -1.96 -21.52
C LYS A 411 32.74 -1.06 -22.67
N LYS A 412 31.62 -1.37 -23.32
CA LYS A 412 31.04 -0.55 -24.39
C LYS A 412 30.75 0.88 -23.90
N VAL A 413 30.16 1.03 -22.71
CA VAL A 413 29.85 2.35 -22.13
C VAL A 413 31.14 3.12 -21.87
N MET A 414 32.14 2.46 -21.26
CA MET A 414 33.42 3.09 -20.95
C MET A 414 34.26 3.38 -22.21
N ASP A 415 34.03 2.71 -23.34
CA ASP A 415 34.66 3.03 -24.62
C ASP A 415 34.14 4.34 -25.24
N CYS A 416 33.06 4.92 -24.70
CA CYS A 416 32.63 6.27 -25.03
C CYS A 416 33.35 7.29 -24.11
N PRO A 417 34.19 8.20 -24.64
CA PRO A 417 34.98 9.11 -23.81
C PRO A 417 34.15 9.99 -22.88
N GLU A 418 32.98 10.45 -23.33
CA GLU A 418 32.09 11.31 -22.54
C GLU A 418 31.51 10.57 -21.34
N TYR A 419 31.00 9.33 -21.52
CA TYR A 419 30.54 8.50 -20.40
C TYR A 419 31.67 8.20 -19.43
N ARG A 420 32.85 7.80 -19.94
CA ARG A 420 34.02 7.53 -19.09
C ARG A 420 34.38 8.73 -18.23
N GLN A 421 34.50 9.91 -18.84
CA GLN A 421 34.85 11.13 -18.12
C GLN A 421 33.80 11.46 -17.05
N ALA A 422 32.52 11.40 -17.40
CA ALA A 422 31.44 11.75 -16.49
C ALA A 422 31.34 10.77 -15.30
N PHE A 423 31.35 9.45 -15.55
CA PHE A 423 31.31 8.47 -14.48
C PHE A 423 32.58 8.46 -13.62
N SER A 424 33.76 8.65 -14.20
CA SER A 424 35.00 8.78 -13.43
C SER A 424 34.97 10.00 -12.49
N ALA A 425 34.37 11.12 -12.90
CA ALA A 425 34.21 12.29 -12.05
C ALA A 425 33.25 12.03 -10.88
N LEU A 426 32.28 11.11 -11.04
CA LEU A 426 31.31 10.75 -10.02
C LEU A 426 31.86 9.80 -8.93
N LEU A 427 32.99 9.11 -9.17
CA LEU A 427 33.56 8.13 -8.22
C LEU A 427 33.91 8.72 -6.84
N ARG A 428 34.23 10.02 -6.79
CA ARG A 428 34.47 10.72 -5.50
C ARG A 428 33.24 10.74 -4.59
N HIS A 429 32.05 10.53 -5.14
CA HIS A 429 30.79 10.50 -4.41
C HIS A 429 30.36 9.07 -4.02
N THR A 430 31.10 8.05 -4.44
CA THR A 430 30.82 6.62 -4.21
C THR A 430 32.04 5.89 -3.64
N PRO A 431 32.60 6.30 -2.49
CA PRO A 431 33.88 5.78 -1.98
C PRO A 431 33.89 4.27 -1.69
N THR A 432 32.71 3.65 -1.52
CA THR A 432 32.56 2.20 -1.36
C THR A 432 32.74 1.43 -2.68
N ARG A 433 32.79 2.13 -3.82
CA ARG A 433 32.97 1.60 -5.17
C ARG A 433 34.05 2.40 -5.91
N PRO A 434 35.33 2.03 -5.76
CA PRO A 434 36.46 2.84 -6.25
C PRO A 434 36.61 2.86 -7.78
N GLU A 435 35.87 2.01 -8.50
CA GLU A 435 35.87 1.92 -9.96
C GLU A 435 34.45 2.03 -10.51
N VAL A 436 34.33 2.53 -11.73
CA VAL A 436 33.04 2.58 -12.43
C VAL A 436 32.58 1.14 -12.68
N SER A 437 31.33 0.85 -12.32
CA SER A 437 30.74 -0.48 -12.36
C SER A 437 29.32 -0.43 -12.89
N MET A 438 28.74 -1.58 -13.22
CA MET A 438 27.33 -1.67 -13.64
C MET A 438 26.37 -1.03 -12.62
N ASP A 439 26.68 -1.07 -11.33
CA ASP A 439 25.84 -0.45 -10.32
C ASP A 439 25.78 1.07 -10.45
N HIS A 440 26.82 1.73 -10.97
CA HIS A 440 26.77 3.17 -11.28
C HIS A 440 25.84 3.45 -12.47
N LEU A 441 25.89 2.60 -13.50
CA LEU A 441 25.04 2.71 -14.69
C LEU A 441 23.57 2.49 -14.32
N LEU A 442 23.28 1.40 -13.58
CA LEU A 442 21.93 1.08 -13.10
C LEU A 442 21.41 2.15 -12.14
N SER A 443 22.24 2.67 -11.23
CA SER A 443 21.84 3.76 -10.33
C SER A 443 21.51 5.04 -11.11
N ALA A 444 22.25 5.35 -12.19
CA ALA A 444 21.92 6.48 -13.04
C ALA A 444 20.57 6.29 -13.77
N ILE A 445 20.35 5.10 -14.37
CA ILE A 445 19.11 4.77 -15.07
C ILE A 445 17.90 4.82 -14.13
N THR A 446 18.01 4.20 -12.95
CA THR A 446 16.94 4.15 -11.95
C THR A 446 16.63 5.52 -11.35
N LEU A 447 17.66 6.35 -11.09
CA LEU A 447 17.46 7.74 -10.68
C LEU A 447 16.73 8.56 -11.76
N TYR A 448 17.00 8.29 -13.04
CA TYR A 448 16.30 8.94 -14.14
C TYR A 448 14.83 8.54 -14.19
N TYR A 449 14.52 7.24 -14.30
CA TYR A 449 13.12 6.87 -14.49
C TYR A 449 12.26 7.11 -13.24
N SER A 450 12.86 7.18 -12.05
CA SER A 450 12.15 7.58 -10.80
C SER A 450 11.87 9.09 -10.72
N SER A 451 12.35 9.88 -11.69
CA SER A 451 12.11 11.33 -11.77
C SER A 451 11.17 11.73 -12.90
N LEU A 452 10.52 10.75 -13.53
CA LEU A 452 9.62 10.99 -14.67
C LEU A 452 8.29 11.59 -14.24
N SER A 453 7.82 11.26 -13.04
CA SER A 453 6.59 11.80 -12.49
C SER A 453 6.79 13.24 -12.01
N VAL A 454 5.76 14.07 -12.20
CA VAL A 454 5.62 15.38 -11.56
C VAL A 454 4.79 15.29 -10.28
N TYR A 455 4.32 14.08 -9.96
CA TYR A 455 3.49 13.69 -8.82
C TYR A 455 2.28 14.62 -8.64
N ALA A 456 1.72 15.11 -9.75
CA ALA A 456 0.55 15.99 -9.78
C ALA A 456 -0.33 15.70 -10.98
N SER A 457 -1.62 15.60 -10.70
CA SER A 457 -2.70 15.61 -11.67
C SER A 457 -3.74 16.67 -11.32
N THR A 458 -4.66 16.93 -12.24
CA THR A 458 -5.80 17.83 -11.98
C THR A 458 -6.64 17.40 -10.78
N PHE A 459 -6.70 16.09 -10.50
CA PHE A 459 -7.37 15.56 -9.32
C PHE A 459 -6.64 15.93 -8.02
N ASP A 460 -5.31 15.83 -7.99
CA ASP A 460 -4.53 16.21 -6.79
C ASP A 460 -4.67 17.71 -6.50
N ASP A 461 -4.68 18.54 -7.54
CA ASP A 461 -4.88 19.98 -7.40
C ASP A 461 -6.26 20.27 -6.79
N ALA A 462 -7.30 19.54 -7.21
CA ALA A 462 -8.63 19.69 -6.64
C ALA A 462 -8.70 19.18 -5.18
N MET A 463 -8.01 18.08 -4.85
CA MET A 463 -7.90 17.55 -3.48
C MET A 463 -7.06 18.44 -2.56
N ASN A 464 -6.24 19.33 -3.12
CA ASN A 464 -5.45 20.31 -2.37
C ASN A 464 -6.04 21.74 -2.45
N HIS A 465 -7.29 21.89 -2.91
CA HIS A 465 -7.98 23.18 -3.09
C HIS A 465 -7.30 24.16 -4.06
N ALA A 466 -6.36 23.71 -4.89
CA ALA A 466 -5.73 24.53 -5.91
C ALA A 466 -6.67 24.78 -7.10
N THR A 467 -7.56 23.84 -7.38
CA THR A 467 -8.59 23.93 -8.42
C THR A 467 -9.93 23.40 -7.93
N THR A 468 -10.99 23.60 -8.72
CA THR A 468 -12.28 22.96 -8.48
C THR A 468 -12.38 21.71 -9.34
N ALA A 469 -12.77 20.58 -8.75
CA ALA A 469 -13.08 19.37 -9.51
C ALA A 469 -14.43 19.51 -10.21
N ASP A 470 -14.50 19.05 -11.46
CA ASP A 470 -15.76 18.87 -12.17
C ASP A 470 -16.67 17.88 -11.42
N ASP A 471 -17.99 18.10 -11.48
CA ASP A 471 -18.95 17.23 -10.78
C ASP A 471 -18.86 15.77 -11.24
N ALA A 472 -18.55 15.52 -12.52
CA ALA A 472 -18.35 14.16 -13.05
C ALA A 472 -17.13 13.47 -12.42
N VAL A 473 -16.03 14.21 -12.20
CA VAL A 473 -14.83 13.71 -11.54
C VAL A 473 -15.12 13.42 -10.07
N ARG A 474 -15.83 14.32 -9.38
CA ARG A 474 -16.21 14.13 -7.97
C ARG A 474 -17.12 12.90 -7.79
N GLN A 475 -18.14 12.77 -8.63
CA GLN A 475 -19.03 11.61 -8.63
C GLN A 475 -18.30 10.32 -9.01
N GLY A 476 -17.38 10.38 -9.99
CA GLY A 476 -16.54 9.26 -10.39
C GLY A 476 -15.63 8.77 -9.26
N PHE A 477 -15.00 9.68 -8.53
CA PHE A 477 -14.20 9.34 -7.34
C PHE A 477 -15.07 8.72 -6.23
N ASN A 478 -16.24 9.28 -5.95
CA ASN A 478 -17.14 8.70 -4.95
C ASN A 478 -17.61 7.28 -5.33
N LEU A 479 -17.89 7.02 -6.62
CA LEU A 479 -18.20 5.69 -7.14
C LEU A 479 -17.00 4.74 -7.00
N PHE A 480 -15.80 5.20 -7.38
CA PHE A 480 -14.54 4.45 -7.29
C PHE A 480 -14.24 4.01 -5.85
N MET A 481 -14.49 4.90 -4.88
CA MET A 481 -14.29 4.64 -3.46
C MET A 481 -15.39 3.78 -2.82
N SER A 482 -16.51 3.49 -3.52
CA SER A 482 -17.67 2.82 -2.92
C SER A 482 -18.27 1.70 -3.79
N LYS A 483 -19.32 2.00 -4.56
CA LYS A 483 -20.11 1.04 -5.34
C LYS A 483 -19.24 0.24 -6.32
N ALA A 484 -18.28 0.90 -6.97
CA ALA A 484 -17.40 0.25 -7.94
C ALA A 484 -16.27 -0.57 -7.28
N GLN A 485 -16.11 -0.46 -5.95
CA GLN A 485 -15.14 -1.17 -5.12
C GLN A 485 -13.66 -1.06 -5.57
N CYS A 486 -13.32 -0.17 -6.51
CA CYS A 486 -11.96 -0.08 -7.05
C CYS A 486 -10.93 0.30 -5.96
N ALA A 487 -11.34 1.11 -4.98
CA ALA A 487 -10.49 1.55 -3.87
C ALA A 487 -10.25 0.49 -2.78
N THR A 488 -10.77 -0.73 -2.91
CA THR A 488 -10.33 -1.85 -2.07
C THR A 488 -8.95 -2.36 -2.49
N CYS A 489 -8.52 -2.08 -3.73
CA CYS A 489 -7.21 -2.50 -4.24
C CYS A 489 -6.34 -1.30 -4.66
N HIS A 490 -6.94 -0.21 -5.15
CA HIS A 490 -6.23 0.98 -5.64
C HIS A 490 -6.32 2.15 -4.64
N PHE A 491 -5.42 2.17 -3.67
CA PHE A 491 -5.52 3.05 -2.50
C PHE A 491 -5.08 4.49 -2.78
N VAL A 492 -5.74 5.45 -2.14
CA VAL A 492 -5.30 6.84 -2.12
C VAL A 492 -3.96 7.01 -1.34
N PRO A 493 -3.10 7.96 -1.73
CA PRO A 493 -3.30 8.96 -2.79
C PRO A 493 -2.74 8.58 -4.17
N HIS A 494 -2.03 7.44 -4.32
CA HIS A 494 -1.37 7.10 -5.58
C HIS A 494 -2.17 6.15 -6.48
N PHE A 495 -3.30 5.62 -5.99
CA PHE A 495 -4.20 4.73 -6.72
C PHE A 495 -3.48 3.46 -7.23
N ASN A 496 -2.62 2.89 -6.38
CA ASN A 496 -1.91 1.64 -6.60
C ASN A 496 -2.17 0.67 -5.44
N GLY A 497 -1.61 -0.54 -5.51
CA GLY A 497 -1.70 -1.56 -4.47
C GLY A 497 -0.95 -1.29 -3.17
N VAL A 498 -0.56 -0.05 -2.87
CA VAL A 498 0.24 0.28 -1.67
C VAL A 498 -0.63 1.06 -0.69
N LYS A 499 -1.19 0.36 0.31
CA LYS A 499 -2.06 0.94 1.34
C LYS A 499 -1.27 1.48 2.54
N PRO A 500 -1.81 2.43 3.34
CA PRO A 500 -1.17 2.86 4.59
C PRO A 500 -0.77 1.68 5.49
N PRO A 501 0.45 1.66 6.08
CA PRO A 501 1.44 2.74 6.16
C PRO A 501 2.41 2.83 4.95
N TYR A 502 2.01 2.33 3.79
CA TYR A 502 2.71 2.40 2.50
C TYR A 502 3.99 1.56 2.43
N ILE A 503 3.92 0.34 2.96
CA ILE A 503 5.09 -0.56 3.08
C ILE A 503 4.92 -1.90 2.37
N GLY A 504 3.76 -2.18 1.76
CA GLY A 504 3.45 -3.47 1.13
C GLY A 504 2.72 -3.29 -0.20
N SER A 505 2.77 -4.32 -1.05
CA SER A 505 2.00 -4.37 -2.31
C SER A 505 0.91 -5.42 -2.23
N GLU A 506 -0.30 -5.04 -2.63
CA GLU A 506 -1.41 -5.97 -2.85
C GLU A 506 -1.26 -6.71 -4.19
N PHE A 507 -1.75 -7.95 -4.19
CA PHE A 507 -1.82 -8.82 -5.35
C PHE A 507 -3.22 -9.39 -5.45
N GLU A 508 -3.77 -9.37 -6.65
CA GLU A 508 -5.16 -9.76 -6.87
C GLU A 508 -5.24 -10.79 -7.98
N VAL A 509 -6.19 -11.71 -7.83
CA VAL A 509 -6.60 -12.64 -8.88
C VAL A 509 -7.96 -12.15 -9.34
N ILE A 510 -8.00 -11.50 -10.50
CA ILE A 510 -9.25 -10.92 -11.06
C ILE A 510 -9.80 -11.71 -12.26
N GLY A 511 -9.13 -12.80 -12.65
CA GLY A 511 -9.56 -13.65 -13.75
C GLY A 511 -9.38 -13.00 -15.13
N VAL A 512 -8.20 -12.44 -15.42
CA VAL A 512 -7.91 -11.81 -16.72
C VAL A 512 -7.94 -12.88 -17.84
N PRO A 513 -8.78 -12.72 -18.87
CA PRO A 513 -8.90 -13.70 -19.95
C PRO A 513 -7.71 -13.63 -20.92
N GLU A 514 -7.56 -14.68 -21.72
CA GLU A 514 -6.63 -14.70 -22.85
C GLU A 514 -7.16 -13.88 -24.05
N ASP A 515 -8.48 -13.77 -24.18
CA ASP A 515 -9.15 -13.07 -25.27
C ASP A 515 -10.44 -12.34 -24.83
N LEU A 516 -10.94 -11.43 -25.68
CA LEU A 516 -12.14 -10.63 -25.40
C LEU A 516 -13.45 -11.44 -25.40
N ALA A 517 -13.46 -12.68 -25.88
CA ALA A 517 -14.61 -13.57 -25.81
C ALA A 517 -14.66 -14.38 -24.52
N TYR A 518 -13.67 -14.23 -23.62
CA TYR A 518 -13.57 -14.96 -22.36
C TYR A 518 -13.59 -16.48 -22.58
N ALA A 519 -12.96 -16.97 -23.66
CA ALA A 519 -12.96 -18.40 -23.97
C ALA A 519 -12.11 -19.20 -22.97
N MET A 520 -11.04 -18.58 -22.46
CA MET A 520 -10.17 -19.17 -21.44
C MET A 520 -9.47 -18.09 -20.61
N LEU A 521 -9.07 -18.50 -19.41
CA LEU A 521 -8.19 -17.72 -18.54
C LEU A 521 -6.78 -17.63 -19.16
N SER A 522 -6.09 -16.51 -18.96
CA SER A 522 -4.69 -16.39 -19.35
C SER A 522 -3.83 -17.44 -18.65
N ASP A 523 -2.89 -18.06 -19.37
CA ASP A 523 -2.04 -19.13 -18.84
C ASP A 523 -0.87 -18.63 -17.97
N ASP A 524 -0.66 -17.32 -17.90
CA ASP A 524 0.37 -16.69 -17.08
C ASP A 524 0.08 -16.91 -15.59
N ALA A 525 0.96 -17.67 -14.94
CA ALA A 525 0.84 -18.04 -13.53
C ALA A 525 1.06 -16.85 -12.57
N GLY A 526 1.55 -15.70 -13.07
CA GLY A 526 1.69 -14.47 -12.30
C GLY A 526 2.69 -14.60 -11.17
N ARG A 527 2.27 -14.25 -9.94
CA ARG A 527 3.10 -14.32 -8.73
C ARG A 527 3.45 -15.75 -8.32
N PHE A 528 2.72 -16.77 -8.79
CA PHE A 528 3.04 -18.17 -8.49
C PHE A 528 4.47 -18.56 -8.87
N ASP A 529 5.00 -18.01 -9.96
CA ASP A 529 6.39 -18.24 -10.39
C ASP A 529 7.43 -17.73 -9.38
N VAL A 530 7.04 -16.77 -8.54
CA VAL A 530 7.86 -16.18 -7.48
C VAL A 530 7.62 -16.90 -6.16
N ASN A 531 6.35 -17.20 -5.87
CA ASN A 531 5.91 -17.86 -4.65
C ASN A 531 4.89 -18.96 -4.99
N PRO A 532 5.29 -20.23 -5.12
CA PRO A 532 4.44 -21.29 -5.66
C PRO A 532 3.41 -21.79 -4.62
N ALA A 533 2.39 -20.96 -4.39
CA ALA A 533 1.25 -21.26 -3.54
C ALA A 533 -0.05 -21.08 -4.32
N GLU A 534 -1.03 -21.95 -4.09
CA GLU A 534 -2.31 -21.97 -4.82
C GLU A 534 -3.01 -20.61 -4.81
N GLU A 535 -2.96 -19.89 -3.68
CA GLU A 535 -3.58 -18.56 -3.52
C GLU A 535 -2.92 -17.47 -4.38
N THR A 536 -1.74 -17.73 -4.97
CA THR A 536 -0.99 -16.78 -5.82
C THR A 536 -1.01 -17.13 -7.30
N LEU A 537 -1.65 -18.25 -7.66
CA LEU A 537 -1.83 -18.64 -9.07
C LEU A 537 -2.66 -17.57 -9.79
N HIS A 538 -2.13 -17.05 -10.89
CA HIS A 538 -2.72 -15.93 -11.67
C HIS A 538 -2.84 -14.62 -10.89
N ALA A 539 -2.12 -14.46 -9.77
CA ALA A 539 -2.12 -13.23 -9.00
C ALA A 539 -1.14 -12.21 -9.58
N PHE A 540 -1.58 -10.98 -9.77
CA PHE A 540 -0.75 -9.88 -10.26
C PHE A 540 -0.79 -8.70 -9.29
N ARG A 541 0.31 -7.96 -9.24
CA ARG A 541 0.43 -6.75 -8.44
C ARG A 541 -0.60 -5.73 -8.89
N THR A 542 -1.31 -5.13 -7.95
CA THR A 542 -2.25 -4.05 -8.27
C THR A 542 -1.49 -2.81 -8.76
N GLY A 543 -1.61 -2.53 -10.06
CA GLY A 543 -0.92 -1.45 -10.76
C GLY A 543 -1.41 -0.06 -10.36
N GLY A 544 -0.61 0.97 -10.66
CA GLY A 544 -1.01 2.37 -10.45
C GLY A 544 -1.95 2.85 -11.55
N LEU A 545 -2.99 3.61 -11.17
CA LEU A 545 -3.93 4.22 -12.12
C LEU A 545 -3.51 5.64 -12.57
N ARG A 546 -2.37 6.13 -12.09
CA ARG A 546 -1.74 7.37 -12.59
C ARG A 546 -1.45 7.22 -14.08
N ASN A 547 -1.88 8.20 -14.88
CA ASN A 547 -1.74 8.19 -16.35
C ASN A 547 -2.49 7.08 -17.10
N ILE A 548 -3.39 6.34 -16.44
CA ILE A 548 -4.00 5.13 -17.02
C ILE A 548 -4.73 5.39 -18.34
N ALA A 549 -5.33 6.57 -18.52
CA ALA A 549 -6.02 6.92 -19.76
C ALA A 549 -5.08 7.11 -20.98
N ARG A 550 -3.76 6.98 -20.79
CA ARG A 550 -2.72 7.15 -21.82
C ARG A 550 -1.87 5.91 -22.03
N THR A 551 -2.19 4.79 -21.38
CA THR A 551 -1.33 3.58 -21.34
C THR A 551 -2.03 2.32 -21.84
N ALA A 552 -3.01 2.45 -22.74
CA ALA A 552 -3.62 1.31 -23.40
C ALA A 552 -2.59 0.52 -24.24
N PRO A 553 -2.77 -0.80 -24.43
CA PRO A 553 -3.84 -1.63 -23.87
C PRO A 553 -3.59 -2.03 -22.41
N TYR A 554 -4.57 -2.65 -21.77
CA TYR A 554 -4.61 -2.87 -20.32
C TYR A 554 -4.46 -4.34 -19.90
N MET A 555 -4.19 -4.54 -18.61
CA MET A 555 -3.85 -5.81 -17.94
C MET A 555 -2.44 -6.33 -18.25
N HIS A 556 -2.06 -7.44 -17.60
CA HIS A 556 -0.72 -7.99 -17.73
C HIS A 556 -0.40 -8.48 -19.13
N ASN A 557 -1.39 -8.96 -19.88
CA ASN A 557 -1.26 -9.45 -21.25
C ASN A 557 -1.70 -8.43 -22.31
N GLY A 558 -2.22 -7.26 -21.93
CA GLY A 558 -2.70 -6.25 -22.87
C GLY A 558 -4.02 -6.62 -23.58
N VAL A 559 -4.82 -7.55 -23.04
CA VAL A 559 -6.02 -8.07 -23.73
C VAL A 559 -7.10 -7.02 -23.98
N PHE A 560 -7.19 -5.96 -23.16
CA PHE A 560 -8.23 -4.94 -23.26
C PHE A 560 -7.73 -3.65 -23.94
N PRO A 561 -8.27 -3.27 -25.12
CA PRO A 561 -7.91 -2.01 -25.79
C PRO A 561 -8.40 -0.74 -25.09
N THR A 562 -9.48 -0.80 -24.31
CA THR A 562 -10.15 0.38 -23.74
C THR A 562 -10.35 0.28 -22.23
N LEU A 563 -10.40 1.43 -21.55
CA LEU A 563 -10.77 1.49 -20.13
C LEU A 563 -12.19 0.99 -19.89
N ARG A 564 -13.08 1.15 -20.88
CA ARG A 564 -14.45 0.67 -20.79
C ARG A 564 -14.48 -0.85 -20.59
N GLU A 565 -13.72 -1.60 -21.39
CA GLU A 565 -13.66 -3.06 -21.27
C GLU A 565 -13.07 -3.50 -19.93
N VAL A 566 -12.10 -2.76 -19.39
CA VAL A 566 -11.58 -3.00 -18.03
C VAL A 566 -12.68 -2.80 -16.99
N ILE A 567 -13.43 -1.69 -17.08
CA ILE A 567 -14.54 -1.42 -16.17
C ILE A 567 -15.63 -2.50 -16.30
N ASP A 568 -15.89 -2.98 -17.51
CA ASP A 568 -16.90 -4.03 -17.77
C ASP A 568 -16.49 -5.38 -17.15
N LEU A 569 -15.19 -5.74 -17.18
CA LEU A 569 -14.66 -6.91 -16.46
C LEU A 569 -14.99 -6.82 -14.96
N TYR A 570 -14.67 -5.69 -14.33
CA TYR A 570 -14.93 -5.49 -12.90
C TYR A 570 -16.43 -5.46 -12.59
N ASP A 571 -17.23 -4.79 -13.41
CA ASP A 571 -18.69 -4.72 -13.27
C ASP A 571 -19.37 -6.08 -13.36
N ALA A 572 -18.82 -7.01 -14.14
CA ALA A 572 -19.34 -8.37 -14.24
C ALA A 572 -18.98 -9.27 -13.05
N GLY A 573 -18.01 -8.89 -12.21
CA GLY A 573 -17.49 -9.74 -11.15
C GLY A 573 -16.19 -10.48 -11.53
N GLY A 574 -15.35 -9.87 -12.36
CA GLY A 574 -14.07 -10.45 -12.79
C GLY A 574 -14.26 -11.59 -13.80
N GLY A 575 -13.21 -12.39 -14.01
CA GLY A 575 -13.25 -13.54 -14.92
C GLY A 575 -14.33 -14.55 -14.55
N ALA A 576 -14.53 -14.81 -13.25
CA ALA A 576 -15.59 -15.70 -12.77
C ALA A 576 -17.00 -15.18 -13.12
N GLY A 577 -17.20 -13.86 -13.05
CA GLY A 577 -18.44 -13.20 -13.48
C GLY A 577 -18.74 -13.36 -14.99
N HIS A 578 -17.69 -13.55 -15.79
CA HIS A 578 -17.78 -13.89 -17.21
C HIS A 578 -17.82 -15.41 -17.49
N GLY A 579 -17.87 -16.24 -16.45
CA GLY A 579 -17.98 -17.71 -16.58
C GLY A 579 -16.66 -18.46 -16.71
N LEU A 580 -15.52 -17.80 -16.47
CA LEU A 580 -14.23 -18.48 -16.35
C LEU A 580 -14.14 -19.25 -15.01
N ASP A 581 -13.43 -20.37 -15.02
CA ASP A 581 -13.12 -21.11 -13.78
C ASP A 581 -11.90 -20.47 -13.10
N VAL A 582 -12.17 -19.68 -12.04
CA VAL A 582 -11.15 -18.93 -11.28
C VAL A 582 -11.38 -19.17 -9.79
N ALA A 583 -11.07 -20.38 -9.33
CA ALA A 583 -11.37 -20.84 -7.97
C ALA A 583 -10.76 -19.96 -6.86
N ASN A 584 -9.63 -19.30 -7.13
CA ASN A 584 -8.91 -18.44 -6.20
C ASN A 584 -9.12 -16.93 -6.47
N GLN A 585 -10.19 -16.54 -7.16
CA GLN A 585 -10.49 -15.13 -7.44
C GLN A 585 -10.64 -14.33 -6.13
N THR A 586 -10.02 -13.15 -6.08
CA THR A 586 -10.04 -12.28 -4.89
C THR A 586 -11.20 -11.28 -4.90
N LEU A 587 -11.79 -11.03 -6.07
CA LEU A 587 -13.00 -10.24 -6.26
C LEU A 587 -14.27 -11.12 -6.15
N SER A 588 -15.37 -10.55 -5.66
CA SER A 588 -16.70 -11.14 -5.78
C SER A 588 -17.07 -11.44 -7.24
N SER A 589 -17.69 -12.59 -7.50
CA SER A 589 -18.19 -12.97 -8.83
C SER A 589 -19.55 -12.35 -9.17
N TYR A 590 -20.14 -11.55 -8.27
CA TYR A 590 -21.39 -10.86 -8.52
C TYR A 590 -21.18 -9.53 -9.24
N SER A 591 -22.14 -9.16 -10.08
CA SER A 591 -22.12 -7.87 -10.76
C SER A 591 -22.25 -6.70 -9.78
N LEU A 592 -21.55 -5.61 -10.10
CA LEU A 592 -21.61 -4.34 -9.37
C LEU A 592 -22.82 -3.47 -9.79
N ASP A 593 -23.56 -3.88 -10.83
CA ASP A 593 -24.72 -3.17 -11.40
C ASP A 593 -24.40 -1.71 -11.76
N LEU A 594 -23.25 -1.48 -12.41
CA LEU A 594 -22.84 -0.14 -12.84
C LEU A 594 -23.63 0.29 -14.07
N SER A 595 -24.32 1.43 -13.96
CA SER A 595 -24.97 2.05 -15.12
C SER A 595 -23.96 2.64 -16.09
N ASP A 596 -24.34 2.88 -17.35
CA ASP A 596 -23.48 3.56 -18.33
C ASP A 596 -22.99 4.93 -17.83
N ASN A 597 -23.82 5.65 -17.06
CA ASN A 597 -23.40 6.92 -16.45
C ASN A 597 -22.37 6.72 -15.34
N ASP A 598 -22.48 5.68 -14.53
CA ASP A 598 -21.47 5.36 -13.51
C ASP A 598 -20.13 5.05 -14.18
N LYS A 599 -20.20 4.23 -15.21
CA LYS A 599 -19.13 3.86 -16.12
C LYS A 599 -18.44 5.07 -16.78
N LEU A 600 -19.18 6.09 -17.22
CA LEU A 600 -18.63 7.34 -17.75
C LEU A 600 -17.97 8.21 -16.68
N ARG A 601 -18.56 8.28 -15.48
CA ARG A 601 -18.00 9.03 -14.35
C ARG A 601 -16.68 8.43 -13.86
N LEU A 602 -16.59 7.10 -13.80
CA LEU A 602 -15.35 6.40 -13.47
C LEU A 602 -14.23 6.74 -14.48
N GLU A 603 -14.54 6.73 -15.78
CA GLU A 603 -13.57 7.16 -16.79
C GLU A 603 -13.17 8.64 -16.64
N ALA A 604 -14.12 9.53 -16.34
CA ALA A 604 -13.83 10.95 -16.11
C ALA A 604 -12.86 11.11 -14.92
N PHE A 605 -13.11 10.40 -13.82
CA PHE A 605 -12.20 10.37 -12.68
C PHE A 605 -10.82 9.82 -13.07
N MET A 606 -10.72 8.66 -13.73
CA MET A 606 -9.43 8.08 -14.12
C MET A 606 -8.64 8.96 -15.09
N ARG A 607 -9.30 9.68 -16.00
CA ARG A 607 -8.67 10.68 -16.88
C ARG A 607 -8.08 11.85 -16.09
N SER A 608 -8.74 12.26 -15.00
CA SER A 608 -8.25 13.35 -14.13
C SER A 608 -6.97 12.99 -13.35
N LEU A 609 -6.58 11.70 -13.33
CA LEU A 609 -5.33 11.20 -12.75
C LEU A 609 -4.11 11.31 -13.68
N ASN A 610 -4.31 11.76 -14.92
CA ASN A 610 -3.20 12.01 -15.84
C ASN A 610 -2.34 13.18 -15.35
N GLU A 611 -1.03 13.01 -15.49
CA GLU A 611 -0.04 14.03 -15.24
C GLU A 611 0.35 14.73 -16.55
N ASP A 612 0.67 16.02 -16.44
CA ASP A 612 1.28 16.80 -17.52
C ASP A 612 2.79 16.54 -17.55
N LEU A 613 3.16 15.36 -18.04
CA LEU A 613 4.56 14.94 -18.14
C LEU A 613 5.35 15.85 -19.08
N PRO A 614 6.54 16.33 -18.66
CA PRO A 614 7.38 17.16 -19.52
C PRO A 614 7.87 16.37 -20.73
N ALA A 615 7.91 17.03 -21.89
CA ALA A 615 8.52 16.46 -23.07
C ALA A 615 10.00 16.15 -22.81
N GLN A 616 10.43 14.94 -23.16
CA GLN A 616 11.81 14.52 -22.96
C GLN A 616 12.71 15.04 -24.09
N ALA A 617 13.83 15.65 -23.73
CA ALA A 617 14.82 16.13 -24.68
C ALA A 617 15.48 14.95 -25.41
N ARG A 618 15.60 15.01 -26.74
CA ARG A 618 16.40 14.04 -27.49
C ARG A 618 17.87 14.40 -27.38
N LEU A 619 18.57 13.81 -26.41
CA LEU A 619 20.01 13.99 -26.24
C LEU A 619 20.77 13.20 -27.32
N PRO A 620 21.86 13.76 -27.90
CA PRO A 620 22.74 12.98 -28.77
C PRO A 620 23.43 11.87 -27.98
N LEU A 621 23.60 10.70 -28.60
CA LEU A 621 24.31 9.58 -27.97
C LEU A 621 25.83 9.85 -27.98
N PRO A 622 26.54 9.55 -26.87
CA PRO A 622 27.99 9.63 -26.82
C PRO A 622 28.67 8.78 -27.89
N ALA A 623 29.64 9.39 -28.57
CA ALA A 623 30.45 8.70 -29.56
C ALA A 623 31.34 7.63 -28.90
N SER A 624 31.30 6.42 -29.44
CA SER A 624 32.19 5.32 -29.08
C SER A 624 33.48 5.37 -29.87
N LYS A 625 34.56 4.90 -29.26
CA LYS A 625 35.81 4.56 -29.98
C LYS A 625 35.61 3.45 -31.00
N ASN A 626 34.63 2.55 -30.79
CA ASN A 626 34.21 1.62 -31.81
C ASN A 626 33.29 2.36 -32.81
N LYS A 627 33.78 2.54 -34.04
CA LYS A 627 33.08 3.31 -35.08
C LYS A 627 31.73 2.69 -35.48
N GLU A 628 31.59 1.36 -35.40
CA GLU A 628 30.34 0.67 -35.74
C GLU A 628 29.21 1.06 -34.78
N LEU A 629 29.56 1.25 -33.49
CA LEU A 629 28.61 1.69 -32.47
C LEU A 629 28.17 3.15 -32.65
N ASN A 630 28.77 3.93 -33.55
CA ASN A 630 28.34 5.31 -33.79
C ASN A 630 27.14 5.42 -34.75
N ALA A 631 26.69 4.30 -35.33
CA ALA A 631 25.46 4.23 -36.12
C ALA A 631 24.18 4.07 -35.26
N ARG A 632 24.34 3.86 -33.94
CA ARG A 632 23.24 3.75 -32.96
C ARG A 632 22.31 4.95 -33.03
N ARG A 633 21.01 4.73 -32.86
CA ARG A 633 19.99 5.78 -32.80
C ARG A 633 19.43 5.89 -31.38
N PRO A 634 19.21 7.10 -30.83
CA PRO A 634 18.47 7.26 -29.59
C PRO A 634 17.11 6.57 -29.68
N GLY A 635 16.74 5.76 -28.68
CA GLY A 635 15.52 4.97 -28.66
C GLY A 635 15.62 3.60 -29.33
N GLY A 636 16.71 3.34 -30.07
CA GLY A 636 16.93 2.06 -30.76
C GLY A 636 16.30 1.95 -32.14
N ILE A 637 16.46 0.77 -32.70
CA ILE A 637 15.80 0.29 -33.91
C ILE A 637 14.92 -0.85 -33.41
N TYR A 638 13.62 -0.58 -33.33
CA TYR A 638 12.62 -1.45 -32.75
C TYR A 638 11.46 -1.58 -33.72
#